data_AF-A0A413VN87-F1
#
_entry.id   AF-A0A413VN87-F1
#
_cell.length_a   1.000
_cell.length_b   1.000
_cell.length_c   1.000
_cell.angle_alpha   90.00
_cell.angle_beta   90.00
_cell.angle_gamma   90.00
#
_symmetry.space_group_name_H-M   'P 1'
#
loop_
_entity.id
_entity.type
_entity.pdbx_description
1 polymer ?
#
loop_
_entity_poly.entity_id
_entity_poly.type
_entity_poly.pdbx_seq_one_letter_code
_entity_poly.pdbx_strand_id
1 'polypeptide(L)'
;MKKYILAIVYLIYSICVLSQSQDQNYIKTRTMVDETDQNKYLDVIEYFDGLGRLTQTVQVGITPAHNSLVILQEYDMYGRECATWLPAIIMGNNGNFTNVTDLKSSAITSYGNDLNPYSKTIYEASPLNRVLEQYGPGANWHSSNSSNKVSYLTNDAIGNRSCMYFKIDGSGLNASLVKSGLYAVGELYVTEKKNEIGNLSYEFKNSLEQTILIRQMNNNEAHDTYYVYDDFGNLNYVIPPILADKIIKENKSMADNSLEVKQYAYLYKYDERNRCIRKRLPGCDWIYYVYDRTDRLIFTQDGESRKKHEWIYSIPDALGRIVQTGTCRNTDISNENYKDKLVIGTYNVEKGYSFSDFIPENRRCFMSNYYDNYDFLTNRNKELVYEERPGYGKRYNVNDYSAKGLLTGTYVNTIPAGWEGALDEYSALYYDNRGRLIQSRKSRMSGEAFDNEYLAYNFQGQPVKRLHEHLMTDINQISELYSYEYDHAGRLIEIRHKLNEGNEVVIARNTYDELGRLISEQANGQEGLQTDYSYNIRSWTTNLNNSVYRESIEYNNIGNVIYMNEYRHSKRPQYYWEVSMEYDDLSRMTSYADAGYGAAPTTFFEYDKHGNIIYIDRSGVTAEDSYDSCDELTITHSGNQVQSVVDATDYSETYYSYDFRNLTGVGPSASYEYDLNGAVTKDPYKGATIINNSLNLPQQITVNNNLASGSITYIYLATGEKIMASSSVSLRRSLNPAEIAGGVSTMASTDRDEATFYFGNIIYKTTPEGEPYLDKILIDNGYIKDGEYYFYIKDHLGNNRATAFSTGSVKGMDDYFPYGMPVIDSKWGKNPQAYRFGGKELERLMGLNLYDFQARWHDPALGRFMSVDPLCEKYYSISPYAYCANNPINAIDLRGDSITYIINSTMTNPNGTTSISSSTYYYGQDANGNYGFIGSNGQVYSGNDTYLNNLTTAINNLRVGGNVGNTLVSDLMSSTNRVQIVRGNNTADINGAFIKWNPNSTAGGINAIGSENRPSYIGLGHEMAHIQDVWNGTIDNSTWVTAGGVAIPNSEKYATHIENQLRAENGILLRTHYGIDASTGTRVGLESTRIVRGVTSLFYWKSNGIAPNGIPLLSTPFIYRRR
;
A
#
# COMPACT_ATOMS: atom_id res chain seq x y z
N MET A 1 -50.68 -24.45 -33.76
CA MET A 1 -50.62 -24.50 -32.27
C MET A 1 -50.08 -25.81 -31.71
N LYS A 2 -50.78 -26.96 -31.73
CA LYS A 2 -50.33 -28.20 -31.02
C LYS A 2 -48.85 -28.61 -31.22
N LYS A 3 -48.29 -28.55 -32.44
CA LYS A 3 -46.86 -28.83 -32.69
C LYS A 3 -45.90 -27.85 -31.99
N TYR A 4 -46.25 -26.57 -31.88
CA TYR A 4 -45.43 -25.57 -31.18
C TYR A 4 -45.53 -25.71 -29.66
N ILE A 5 -46.71 -26.09 -29.13
CA ILE A 5 -46.87 -26.37 -27.70
C ILE A 5 -46.01 -27.59 -27.31
N LEU A 6 -46.01 -28.65 -28.10
CA LEU A 6 -45.13 -29.80 -27.87
C LEU A 6 -43.64 -29.43 -27.96
N ALA A 7 -43.23 -28.59 -28.91
CA ALA A 7 -41.86 -28.10 -28.99
C ALA A 7 -41.46 -27.23 -27.78
N ILE A 8 -42.34 -26.34 -27.32
CA ILE A 8 -42.13 -25.52 -26.12
C ILE A 8 -42.07 -26.37 -24.86
N VAL A 9 -42.97 -27.36 -24.70
CA VAL A 9 -42.94 -28.30 -23.57
C VAL A 9 -41.68 -29.15 -23.60
N TYR A 10 -41.21 -29.59 -24.77
CA TYR A 10 -39.95 -30.34 -24.88
C TYR A 10 -38.73 -29.47 -24.57
N LEU A 11 -38.75 -28.19 -25.00
CA LEU A 11 -37.72 -27.20 -24.68
C LEU A 11 -37.66 -26.93 -23.17
N ILE A 12 -38.81 -26.65 -22.54
CA ILE A 12 -38.93 -26.45 -21.09
C ILE A 12 -38.48 -27.71 -20.34
N TYR A 13 -38.90 -28.91 -20.76
CA TYR A 13 -38.51 -30.16 -20.13
C TYR A 13 -36.99 -30.43 -20.26
N SER A 14 -36.39 -30.12 -21.41
CA SER A 14 -34.93 -30.18 -21.59
C SER A 14 -34.18 -29.18 -20.71
N ILE A 15 -34.73 -27.98 -20.50
CA ILE A 15 -34.17 -26.99 -19.56
C ILE A 15 -34.27 -27.50 -18.11
N CYS A 16 -35.42 -28.08 -17.70
CA CYS A 16 -35.61 -28.61 -16.35
C CYS A 16 -34.73 -29.83 -16.01
N VAL A 17 -34.29 -30.61 -17.02
CA VAL A 17 -33.40 -31.77 -16.84
C VAL A 17 -31.91 -31.36 -16.79
N LEU A 18 -31.57 -30.15 -17.25
CA LEU A 18 -30.19 -29.60 -17.26
C LEU A 18 -29.98 -28.46 -16.26
N SER A 19 -30.96 -28.15 -15.41
CA SER A 19 -30.89 -27.07 -14.42
C SER A 19 -30.08 -27.47 -13.18
N GLN A 20 -29.30 -26.54 -12.62
CA GLN A 20 -28.50 -26.75 -11.40
C GLN A 20 -29.38 -26.91 -10.13
N SER A 21 -30.57 -26.29 -10.14
CA SER A 21 -31.64 -26.48 -9.15
C SER A 21 -32.99 -26.39 -9.88
N GLN A 22 -34.01 -27.09 -9.38
CA GLN A 22 -35.37 -27.06 -9.95
C GLN A 22 -36.30 -26.10 -9.20
N ASP A 23 -35.85 -25.55 -8.07
CA ASP A 23 -36.67 -24.89 -7.05
C ASP A 23 -36.08 -23.55 -6.54
N GLN A 24 -34.80 -23.27 -6.81
CA GLN A 24 -34.11 -22.04 -6.40
C GLN A 24 -33.68 -21.19 -7.61
N ASN A 25 -33.76 -19.87 -7.48
CA ASN A 25 -33.16 -18.95 -8.45
C ASN A 25 -31.65 -18.96 -8.28
N TYR A 26 -30.88 -19.08 -9.37
CA TYR A 26 -29.43 -19.05 -9.30
C TYR A 26 -28.76 -18.36 -10.49
N ILE A 27 -27.57 -17.81 -10.25
CA ILE A 27 -26.57 -17.51 -11.27
C ILE A 27 -25.44 -18.54 -11.13
N LYS A 28 -24.89 -19.01 -12.25
CA LYS A 28 -23.74 -19.92 -12.27
C LYS A 28 -22.65 -19.33 -13.14
N THR A 29 -21.54 -18.97 -12.52
CA THR A 29 -20.34 -18.46 -13.18
C THR A 29 -19.32 -19.59 -13.27
N ARG A 30 -18.87 -19.89 -14.49
CA ARG A 30 -17.84 -20.91 -14.75
C ARG A 30 -16.57 -20.24 -15.28
N THR A 31 -15.48 -20.42 -14.55
CA THR A 31 -14.14 -19.95 -14.93
C THR A 31 -13.31 -21.14 -15.38
N MET A 32 -12.90 -21.16 -16.66
CA MET A 32 -12.00 -22.20 -17.18
C MET A 32 -10.59 -21.99 -16.60
N VAL A 33 -9.90 -23.08 -16.22
CA VAL A 33 -8.54 -23.00 -15.64
C VAL A 33 -7.46 -23.68 -16.48
N ASP A 34 -7.84 -24.28 -17.60
CA ASP A 34 -6.96 -24.94 -18.58
C ASP A 34 -7.44 -24.60 -20.00
N GLU A 35 -6.52 -24.43 -20.95
CA GLU A 35 -6.85 -24.14 -22.37
C GLU A 35 -7.19 -25.38 -23.19
N THR A 36 -6.74 -26.57 -22.74
CA THR A 36 -6.88 -27.83 -23.46
C THR A 36 -7.99 -28.71 -22.90
N ASP A 37 -8.16 -28.71 -21.57
CA ASP A 37 -9.13 -29.58 -20.89
C ASP A 37 -10.38 -28.81 -20.46
N GLN A 38 -11.46 -28.98 -21.23
CA GLN A 38 -12.77 -28.37 -20.96
C GLN A 38 -13.43 -28.87 -19.66
N ASN A 39 -12.88 -29.90 -19.01
CA ASN A 39 -13.38 -30.40 -17.72
C ASN A 39 -12.69 -29.74 -16.51
N LYS A 40 -11.63 -28.95 -16.72
CA LYS A 40 -10.96 -28.17 -15.67
C LYS A 40 -11.52 -26.76 -15.60
N TYR A 41 -12.35 -26.53 -14.59
CA TYR A 41 -12.97 -25.24 -14.33
C TYR A 41 -13.23 -25.07 -12.82
N LEU A 42 -13.44 -23.83 -12.41
CA LEU A 42 -14.03 -23.48 -11.12
C LEU A 42 -15.45 -22.95 -11.37
N ASP A 43 -16.42 -23.49 -10.64
CA ASP A 43 -17.80 -23.01 -10.65
C ASP A 43 -18.06 -22.19 -9.37
N VAL A 44 -18.65 -21.00 -9.53
CA VAL A 44 -19.31 -20.26 -8.45
C VAL A 44 -20.80 -20.26 -8.75
N ILE A 45 -21.61 -20.68 -7.76
CA ILE A 45 -23.07 -20.70 -7.88
C ILE A 45 -23.67 -19.82 -6.80
N GLU A 46 -24.63 -19.04 -7.21
CA GLU A 46 -25.08 -17.86 -6.51
C GLU A 46 -26.60 -17.92 -6.39
N TYR A 47 -27.11 -18.23 -5.21
CA TYR A 47 -28.52 -18.53 -4.97
C TYR A 47 -29.28 -17.34 -4.40
N PHE A 48 -30.44 -17.05 -4.99
CA PHE A 48 -31.26 -15.89 -4.65
C PHE A 48 -32.63 -16.30 -4.11
N ASP A 49 -33.15 -15.51 -3.18
CA ASP A 49 -34.53 -15.68 -2.70
C ASP A 49 -35.58 -15.20 -3.73
N GLY A 50 -36.86 -15.33 -3.38
CA GLY A 50 -37.99 -14.87 -4.20
C GLY A 50 -38.07 -13.35 -4.38
N LEU A 51 -37.19 -12.56 -3.75
CA LEU A 51 -37.06 -11.12 -3.93
C LEU A 51 -35.78 -10.73 -4.70
N GLY A 52 -34.99 -11.71 -5.15
CA GLY A 52 -33.73 -11.48 -5.87
C GLY A 52 -32.56 -11.05 -4.99
N ARG A 53 -32.61 -11.33 -3.67
CA ARG A 53 -31.51 -11.05 -2.73
C ARG A 53 -30.61 -12.27 -2.59
N LEU A 54 -29.29 -12.07 -2.43
CA LEU A 54 -28.33 -13.16 -2.21
C LEU A 54 -28.66 -13.93 -0.94
N THR A 55 -28.88 -15.24 -1.04
CA THR A 55 -28.96 -16.12 0.14
C THR A 55 -27.69 -16.92 0.35
N GLN A 56 -27.15 -17.56 -0.71
CA GLN A 56 -25.96 -18.40 -0.61
C GLN A 56 -25.01 -18.19 -1.77
N THR A 57 -23.72 -18.07 -1.48
CA THR A 57 -22.64 -18.18 -2.48
C THR A 57 -21.92 -19.51 -2.26
N VAL A 58 -21.89 -20.35 -3.28
CA VAL A 58 -21.26 -21.68 -3.29
C VAL A 58 -20.05 -21.64 -4.21
N GLN A 59 -18.85 -21.76 -3.64
CA GLN A 59 -17.61 -21.99 -4.38
C GLN A 59 -17.41 -23.50 -4.51
N VAL A 60 -17.70 -24.03 -5.70
CA VAL A 60 -17.87 -25.47 -5.92
C VAL A 60 -16.52 -26.18 -5.99
N GLY A 61 -16.31 -27.17 -5.12
CA GLY A 61 -15.09 -27.99 -5.14
C GLY A 61 -13.79 -27.22 -4.86
N ILE A 62 -13.87 -26.01 -4.28
CA ILE A 62 -12.75 -25.08 -4.13
C ILE A 62 -11.74 -25.53 -3.06
N THR A 63 -12.13 -26.34 -2.07
CA THR A 63 -11.22 -26.75 -0.98
C THR A 63 -10.13 -27.71 -1.47
N PRO A 64 -9.02 -27.91 -0.72
CA PRO A 64 -7.99 -28.89 -1.07
C PRO A 64 -8.53 -30.31 -1.29
N ALA A 65 -9.50 -30.76 -0.49
CA ALA A 65 -10.15 -32.07 -0.68
C ALA A 65 -11.31 -32.07 -1.70
N HIS A 66 -11.44 -31.05 -2.54
CA HIS A 66 -12.53 -30.85 -3.50
C HIS A 66 -13.95 -30.80 -2.89
N ASN A 67 -14.07 -30.35 -1.63
CA ASN A 67 -15.34 -29.95 -1.04
C ASN A 67 -15.70 -28.52 -1.48
N SER A 68 -16.93 -28.09 -1.20
CA SER A 68 -17.42 -26.76 -1.56
C SER A 68 -17.43 -25.84 -0.34
N LEU A 69 -17.07 -24.56 -0.53
CA LEU A 69 -17.27 -23.54 0.49
C LEU A 69 -18.59 -22.82 0.24
N VAL A 70 -19.43 -22.70 1.27
CA VAL A 70 -20.75 -22.07 1.17
C VAL A 70 -20.89 -20.96 2.20
N ILE A 71 -21.19 -19.75 1.72
CA ILE A 71 -21.39 -18.55 2.54
C ILE A 71 -22.89 -18.27 2.60
N LEU A 72 -23.43 -18.08 3.81
CA LEU A 72 -24.83 -17.69 4.04
C LEU A 72 -24.93 -16.19 4.32
N GLN A 73 -25.78 -15.50 3.59
CA GLN A 73 -26.21 -14.13 3.89
C GLN A 73 -27.65 -14.14 4.41
N GLU A 74 -27.86 -13.58 5.60
CA GLU A 74 -29.19 -13.38 6.17
C GLU A 74 -29.62 -11.91 6.12
N TYR A 75 -30.93 -11.70 5.98
CA TYR A 75 -31.54 -10.37 6.01
C TYR A 75 -32.58 -10.26 7.12
N ASP A 76 -32.75 -9.05 7.64
CA ASP A 76 -33.88 -8.73 8.49
C ASP A 76 -35.20 -8.62 7.70
N MET A 77 -36.30 -8.37 8.41
CA MET A 77 -37.63 -8.21 7.83
C MET A 77 -37.76 -7.03 6.83
N TYR A 78 -36.78 -6.13 6.78
CA TYR A 78 -36.73 -4.99 5.86
C TYR A 78 -35.77 -5.23 4.69
N GLY A 79 -35.09 -6.38 4.64
CA GLY A 79 -34.14 -6.73 3.59
C GLY A 79 -32.75 -6.14 3.75
N ARG A 80 -32.35 -5.81 4.98
CA ARG A 80 -31.01 -5.31 5.33
C ARG A 80 -30.16 -6.46 5.85
N GLU A 81 -28.88 -6.47 5.51
CA GLU A 81 -27.92 -7.56 5.80
C GLU A 81 -27.66 -7.68 7.31
N CYS A 82 -28.34 -8.61 7.98
CA CYS A 82 -28.34 -8.70 9.44
C CYS A 82 -27.32 -9.68 10.00
N ALA A 83 -26.95 -10.71 9.24
CA ALA A 83 -25.86 -11.63 9.58
C ALA A 83 -25.17 -12.18 8.32
N THR A 84 -23.85 -12.11 8.30
CA THR A 84 -23.00 -12.70 7.25
C THR A 84 -22.19 -13.82 7.87
N TRP A 85 -22.48 -15.06 7.48
CA TRP A 85 -21.83 -16.24 8.03
C TRP A 85 -20.46 -16.46 7.40
N LEU A 86 -19.54 -16.99 8.19
CA LEU A 86 -18.25 -17.46 7.71
C LEU A 86 -18.44 -18.68 6.78
N PRO A 87 -17.54 -18.91 5.81
CA PRO A 87 -17.63 -20.03 4.87
C PRO A 87 -17.75 -21.40 5.56
N ALA A 88 -18.83 -22.12 5.27
CA ALA A 88 -19.03 -23.50 5.72
C ALA A 88 -18.44 -24.50 4.73
N ILE A 89 -17.78 -25.54 5.24
CA ILE A 89 -17.31 -26.67 4.43
C ILE A 89 -18.49 -27.63 4.19
N ILE A 90 -18.87 -27.81 2.92
CA ILE A 90 -19.92 -28.73 2.49
C ILE A 90 -19.31 -29.85 1.65
N MET A 91 -19.50 -31.11 2.07
CA MET A 91 -18.85 -32.25 1.43
C MET A 91 -19.26 -32.44 -0.05
N GLY A 92 -18.26 -32.59 -0.91
CA GLY A 92 -18.41 -32.78 -2.36
C GLY A 92 -18.51 -31.49 -3.18
N ASN A 93 -18.63 -31.68 -4.50
CA ASN A 93 -18.49 -30.64 -5.53
C ASN A 93 -19.73 -30.54 -6.46
N ASN A 94 -20.92 -30.87 -5.97
CA ASN A 94 -22.14 -30.84 -6.78
C ASN A 94 -22.72 -29.42 -6.97
N GLY A 95 -22.35 -28.48 -6.09
CA GLY A 95 -22.81 -27.10 -6.15
C GLY A 95 -24.28 -26.88 -5.76
N ASN A 96 -24.92 -27.86 -5.12
CA ASN A 96 -26.33 -27.80 -4.77
C ASN A 96 -26.63 -26.76 -3.68
N PHE A 97 -27.82 -26.18 -3.72
CA PHE A 97 -28.36 -25.37 -2.63
C PHE A 97 -28.42 -26.20 -1.35
N THR A 98 -27.86 -25.68 -0.25
CA THR A 98 -27.85 -26.34 1.05
C THR A 98 -29.00 -25.77 1.90
N ASN A 99 -29.71 -26.59 2.69
CA ASN A 99 -30.73 -26.02 3.57
C ASN A 99 -30.08 -25.10 4.62
N VAL A 100 -30.71 -23.97 4.95
CA VAL A 100 -30.18 -22.98 5.89
C VAL A 100 -29.85 -23.60 7.26
N THR A 101 -30.63 -24.58 7.74
CA THR A 101 -30.34 -25.27 9.00
C THR A 101 -29.05 -26.07 8.91
N ASP A 102 -28.92 -26.90 7.88
CA ASP A 102 -27.74 -27.76 7.66
C ASP A 102 -26.49 -26.90 7.43
N LEU A 103 -26.62 -25.82 6.65
CA LEU A 103 -25.54 -24.88 6.35
C LEU A 103 -25.01 -24.19 7.62
N LYS A 104 -25.90 -23.77 8.53
CA LYS A 104 -25.50 -23.21 9.83
C LYS A 104 -24.80 -24.26 10.71
N SER A 105 -25.29 -25.50 10.73
CA SER A 105 -24.62 -26.60 11.43
C SER A 105 -23.23 -26.88 10.85
N SER A 106 -23.08 -26.91 9.52
CA SER A 106 -21.77 -27.06 8.86
C SER A 106 -20.84 -25.89 9.14
N ALA A 107 -21.32 -24.66 9.19
CA ALA A 107 -20.53 -23.49 9.59
C ALA A 107 -19.99 -23.65 11.03
N ILE A 108 -20.87 -23.99 11.98
CA ILE A 108 -20.51 -24.25 13.38
C ILE A 108 -19.41 -25.32 13.46
N THR A 109 -19.57 -26.46 12.78
CA THR A 109 -18.55 -27.52 12.77
C THR A 109 -17.24 -27.10 12.07
N SER A 110 -17.31 -26.29 11.01
CA SER A 110 -16.12 -25.78 10.29
C SER A 110 -15.24 -24.88 11.17
N TYR A 111 -15.82 -24.23 12.18
CA TYR A 111 -15.14 -23.34 13.11
C TYR A 111 -15.09 -23.91 14.54
N GLY A 112 -14.80 -25.20 14.68
CA GLY A 112 -14.50 -25.82 15.99
C GLY A 112 -15.70 -25.95 16.94
N ASN A 113 -16.92 -25.89 16.41
CA ASN A 113 -18.19 -25.84 17.14
C ASN A 113 -18.48 -24.52 17.88
N ASP A 114 -17.86 -23.40 17.46
CA ASP A 114 -18.33 -22.07 17.86
C ASP A 114 -19.77 -21.85 17.36
N LEU A 115 -20.65 -21.35 18.22
CA LEU A 115 -22.09 -21.18 17.94
C LEU A 115 -22.42 -19.89 17.17
N ASN A 116 -21.47 -18.97 17.03
CA ASN A 116 -21.64 -17.70 16.34
C ASN A 116 -20.55 -17.45 15.27
N PRO A 117 -20.37 -18.34 14.27
CA PRO A 117 -19.43 -18.17 13.16
C PRO A 117 -20.00 -17.18 12.11
N TYR A 118 -20.47 -16.02 12.56
CA TYR A 118 -21.07 -14.98 11.71
C TYR A 118 -20.87 -13.58 12.31
N SER A 119 -20.64 -12.61 11.44
CA SER A 119 -20.78 -11.21 11.82
C SER A 119 -22.27 -10.84 11.88
N LYS A 120 -22.63 -9.93 12.79
CA LYS A 120 -24.03 -9.53 13.02
C LYS A 120 -24.15 -8.03 13.06
N THR A 121 -25.06 -7.48 12.25
CA THR A 121 -25.32 -6.04 12.15
C THR A 121 -26.69 -5.73 12.74
N ILE A 122 -26.73 -4.79 13.69
CA ILE A 122 -27.95 -4.24 14.28
C ILE A 122 -28.13 -2.83 13.73
N TYR A 123 -29.19 -2.65 12.95
CA TYR A 123 -29.56 -1.35 12.40
C TYR A 123 -30.53 -0.59 13.30
N GLU A 124 -30.53 0.73 13.15
CA GLU A 124 -31.59 1.60 13.64
C GLU A 124 -32.96 1.17 13.05
N ALA A 125 -34.04 1.38 13.82
CA ALA A 125 -35.42 1.23 13.36
C ALA A 125 -35.83 2.42 12.45
N SER A 126 -35.07 2.61 11.37
CA SER A 126 -35.10 3.78 10.48
C SER A 126 -34.84 3.36 9.03
N PRO A 127 -35.46 4.02 8.04
CA PRO A 127 -35.22 3.75 6.61
C PRO A 127 -33.82 4.19 6.14
N LEU A 128 -33.05 4.88 6.98
CA LEU A 128 -31.71 5.38 6.64
C LEU A 128 -30.61 4.29 6.66
N ASN A 129 -30.95 3.03 6.96
CA ASN A 129 -30.01 1.89 7.02
C ASN A 129 -28.77 2.13 7.90
N ARG A 130 -28.92 2.96 8.93
CA ARG A 130 -27.85 3.31 9.88
C ARG A 130 -27.54 2.15 10.81
N VAL A 131 -26.26 1.82 10.96
CA VAL A 131 -25.78 0.74 11.85
C VAL A 131 -25.64 1.29 13.26
N LEU A 132 -26.23 0.64 14.25
CA LEU A 132 -26.07 0.99 15.67
C LEU A 132 -25.06 0.09 16.38
N GLU A 133 -25.05 -1.20 16.07
CA GLU A 133 -24.05 -2.14 16.59
C GLU A 133 -23.62 -3.14 15.52
N GLN A 134 -22.35 -3.57 15.56
CA GLN A 134 -21.82 -4.64 14.73
C GLN A 134 -20.91 -5.56 15.57
N TYR A 135 -21.26 -6.84 15.61
CA TYR A 135 -20.45 -7.90 16.20
C TYR A 135 -19.67 -8.57 15.08
N GLY A 136 -18.35 -8.77 15.24
CA GLY A 136 -17.64 -9.74 14.42
C GLY A 136 -17.94 -11.19 14.86
N PRO A 137 -17.45 -12.19 14.11
CA PRO A 137 -17.71 -13.60 14.41
C PRO A 137 -16.97 -14.08 15.67
N GLY A 138 -17.52 -15.13 16.29
CA GLY A 138 -17.03 -15.79 17.50
C GLY A 138 -17.98 -15.63 18.69
N ALA A 139 -18.37 -16.74 19.32
CA ALA A 139 -19.28 -16.78 20.46
C ALA A 139 -18.78 -15.92 21.64
N ASN A 140 -17.47 -15.79 21.81
CA ASN A 140 -16.86 -14.91 22.82
C ASN A 140 -17.22 -13.43 22.59
N TRP A 141 -17.25 -12.93 21.35
CA TRP A 141 -17.65 -11.54 21.05
C TRP A 141 -19.15 -11.30 21.25
N HIS A 142 -19.98 -12.26 20.84
CA HIS A 142 -21.45 -12.16 21.02
C HIS A 142 -21.85 -12.24 22.50
N SER A 143 -21.23 -13.13 23.29
CA SER A 143 -21.56 -13.32 24.71
C SER A 143 -21.00 -12.25 25.65
N SER A 144 -19.81 -11.70 25.36
CA SER A 144 -19.22 -10.58 26.11
C SER A 144 -19.85 -9.22 25.81
N ASN A 145 -20.75 -9.13 24.83
CA ASN A 145 -21.30 -7.86 24.31
C ASN A 145 -20.21 -6.92 23.71
N SER A 146 -19.10 -7.51 23.26
CA SER A 146 -18.03 -6.82 22.52
C SER A 146 -18.43 -6.61 21.07
N SER A 147 -19.21 -5.56 20.83
CA SER A 147 -19.57 -5.05 19.50
C SER A 147 -19.01 -3.66 19.27
N ASN A 148 -18.73 -3.34 18.00
CA ASN A 148 -18.52 -1.96 17.58
C ASN A 148 -19.88 -1.24 17.62
N LYS A 149 -20.00 -0.18 18.42
CA LYS A 149 -21.26 0.59 18.60
C LYS A 149 -21.12 1.97 17.99
N VAL A 150 -22.20 2.47 17.41
CA VAL A 150 -22.23 3.75 16.68
C VAL A 150 -23.43 4.58 17.12
N SER A 151 -23.18 5.81 17.58
CA SER A 151 -24.21 6.79 17.91
C SER A 151 -24.17 7.94 16.89
N TYR A 152 -25.31 8.23 16.26
CA TYR A 152 -25.46 9.37 15.35
C TYR A 152 -26.08 10.55 16.07
N LEU A 153 -25.28 11.59 16.25
CA LEU A 153 -25.52 12.73 17.14
C LEU A 153 -25.25 14.05 16.39
N THR A 154 -25.32 15.16 17.11
CA THR A 154 -24.81 16.45 16.67
C THR A 154 -23.76 16.98 17.64
N ASN A 155 -23.02 18.01 17.25
CA ASN A 155 -22.10 18.70 18.15
C ASN A 155 -22.84 19.47 19.25
N ASP A 156 -22.10 19.76 20.31
CA ASP A 156 -22.58 20.37 21.56
C ASP A 156 -21.65 21.53 21.97
N ALA A 157 -22.07 22.36 22.91
CA ALA A 157 -21.31 23.53 23.35
C ALA A 157 -20.13 23.15 24.26
N ILE A 158 -20.14 21.96 24.88
CA ILE A 158 -19.15 21.50 25.86
C ILE A 158 -18.84 20.00 25.74
N GLY A 159 -17.74 19.57 26.38
CA GLY A 159 -17.34 18.16 26.47
C GLY A 159 -16.91 17.54 25.14
N ASN A 160 -16.95 16.21 25.05
CA ASN A 160 -16.41 15.43 23.92
C ASN A 160 -17.12 15.68 22.58
N ARG A 161 -18.29 16.36 22.59
CA ARG A 161 -19.02 16.78 21.39
C ARG A 161 -18.81 18.25 21.01
N SER A 162 -17.93 18.97 21.71
CA SER A 162 -17.53 20.34 21.32
C SER A 162 -16.45 20.31 20.23
N CYS A 163 -16.54 21.24 19.27
CA CYS A 163 -15.64 21.33 18.12
C CYS A 163 -15.21 22.79 17.94
N MET A 164 -13.89 23.04 17.87
CA MET A 164 -13.36 24.36 17.51
C MET A 164 -13.65 24.67 16.04
N TYR A 165 -14.13 25.88 15.76
CA TYR A 165 -14.30 26.39 14.42
C TYR A 165 -13.01 27.09 13.95
N PHE A 166 -12.28 26.38 13.10
CA PHE A 166 -11.23 26.93 12.27
C PHE A 166 -11.79 27.27 10.89
N LYS A 167 -11.37 28.40 10.33
CA LYS A 167 -11.70 28.83 8.97
C LYS A 167 -10.48 29.41 8.26
N ILE A 168 -10.59 29.56 6.96
CA ILE A 168 -9.61 30.26 6.13
C ILE A 168 -10.03 31.73 5.96
N ASP A 169 -9.05 32.63 5.96
CA ASP A 169 -9.19 34.01 5.51
C ASP A 169 -8.18 34.30 4.38
N GLY A 170 -8.60 35.07 3.37
CA GLY A 170 -7.90 35.20 2.09
C GLY A 170 -7.99 33.96 1.20
N SER A 171 -7.31 33.99 0.05
CA SER A 171 -7.33 32.90 -0.94
C SER A 171 -5.96 32.65 -1.57
N GLY A 172 -5.80 31.48 -2.20
CA GLY A 172 -4.57 31.05 -2.88
C GLY A 172 -3.33 31.14 -1.99
N LEU A 173 -2.29 31.84 -2.44
CA LEU A 173 -1.06 32.04 -1.66
C LEU A 173 -1.23 32.94 -0.42
N ASN A 174 -2.33 33.69 -0.31
CA ASN A 174 -2.63 34.56 0.83
C ASN A 174 -3.60 33.91 1.83
N ALA A 175 -4.08 32.69 1.55
CA ALA A 175 -4.95 31.94 2.46
C ALA A 175 -4.25 31.74 3.83
N SER A 176 -4.98 31.99 4.93
CA SER A 176 -4.45 31.98 6.29
C SER A 176 -5.44 31.39 7.29
N LEU A 177 -4.94 30.75 8.35
CA LEU A 177 -5.75 30.08 9.36
C LEU A 177 -6.29 31.04 10.44
N VAL A 178 -7.59 30.99 10.68
CA VAL A 178 -8.28 31.80 11.69
C VAL A 178 -9.08 30.91 12.65
N LYS A 179 -8.91 31.11 13.97
CA LYS A 179 -9.72 30.52 15.04
C LYS A 179 -10.94 31.41 15.32
N SER A 180 -12.14 30.90 15.13
CA SER A 180 -13.39 31.70 15.12
C SER A 180 -14.35 31.42 16.30
N GLY A 181 -13.96 30.59 17.27
CA GLY A 181 -14.80 30.16 18.40
C GLY A 181 -15.20 28.69 18.29
N LEU A 182 -16.21 28.25 19.03
CA LEU A 182 -16.81 26.91 18.85
C LEU A 182 -17.90 26.96 17.78
N TYR A 183 -18.12 25.85 17.07
CA TYR A 183 -19.31 25.64 16.25
C TYR A 183 -20.59 25.69 17.11
N ALA A 184 -21.71 26.15 16.55
CA ALA A 184 -22.98 26.24 17.24
C ALA A 184 -23.58 24.84 17.50
N VAL A 185 -24.35 24.68 18.58
CA VAL A 185 -24.99 23.40 18.93
C VAL A 185 -25.93 22.95 17.79
N GLY A 186 -25.74 21.73 17.30
CA GLY A 186 -26.57 21.17 16.23
C GLY A 186 -26.08 21.46 14.81
N GLU A 187 -24.95 22.16 14.62
CA GLU A 187 -24.43 22.59 13.32
C GLU A 187 -23.65 21.48 12.57
N LEU A 188 -22.96 20.61 13.31
CA LEU A 188 -22.19 19.48 12.76
C LEU A 188 -22.86 18.15 13.09
N TYR A 189 -22.84 17.23 12.13
CA TYR A 189 -23.15 15.83 12.36
C TYR A 189 -21.99 15.17 13.11
N VAL A 190 -22.29 14.37 14.13
CA VAL A 190 -21.29 13.67 14.94
C VAL A 190 -21.57 12.18 14.91
N THR A 191 -20.61 11.39 14.45
CA THR A 191 -20.65 9.93 14.56
C THR A 191 -19.70 9.53 15.70
N GLU A 192 -20.26 9.19 16.85
CA GLU A 192 -19.53 8.58 17.95
C GLU A 192 -19.40 7.07 17.67
N LYS A 193 -18.18 6.53 17.84
CA LYS A 193 -17.87 5.11 17.65
C LYS A 193 -17.22 4.58 18.93
N LYS A 194 -17.72 3.45 19.42
CA LYS A 194 -17.15 2.69 20.55
C LYS A 194 -16.69 1.33 20.03
N ASN A 195 -15.40 0.99 20.19
CA ASN A 195 -14.85 -0.27 19.66
C ASN A 195 -15.21 -1.49 20.53
N GLU A 196 -14.83 -2.70 20.09
CA GLU A 196 -15.15 -3.97 20.78
C GLU A 196 -14.56 -4.10 22.20
N ILE A 197 -13.57 -3.29 22.62
CA ILE A 197 -13.07 -3.21 24.02
C ILE A 197 -13.59 -1.99 24.80
N GLY A 198 -14.23 -1.04 24.12
CA GLY A 198 -14.94 0.07 24.73
C GLY A 198 -14.34 1.48 24.53
N ASN A 199 -13.28 1.60 23.74
CA ASN A 199 -12.58 2.87 23.52
C ASN A 199 -13.42 3.77 22.58
N LEU A 200 -13.40 5.08 22.83
CA LEU A 200 -14.26 6.06 22.16
C LEU A 200 -13.51 6.83 21.06
N SER A 201 -14.21 7.12 19.98
CA SER A 201 -13.79 8.08 18.95
C SER A 201 -14.99 8.81 18.37
N TYR A 202 -14.76 9.97 17.76
CA TYR A 202 -15.79 10.83 17.20
C TYR A 202 -15.34 11.35 15.84
N GLU A 203 -16.26 11.32 14.87
CA GLU A 203 -16.09 11.91 13.53
C GLU A 203 -17.13 13.03 13.36
N PHE A 204 -16.66 14.26 13.17
CA PHE A 204 -17.48 15.45 12.99
C PHE A 204 -17.53 15.81 11.51
N LYS A 205 -18.73 16.02 10.96
CA LYS A 205 -18.95 16.42 9.55
C LYS A 205 -19.82 17.66 9.45
N ASN A 206 -19.49 18.54 8.51
CA ASN A 206 -20.34 19.65 8.14
C ASN A 206 -21.52 19.18 7.24
N SER A 207 -22.36 20.12 6.80
CA SER A 207 -23.48 19.86 5.89
C SER A 207 -23.08 19.43 4.48
N LEU A 208 -21.81 19.61 4.10
CA LEU A 208 -21.22 19.12 2.84
C LEU A 208 -20.58 17.72 3.00
N GLU A 209 -20.78 17.06 4.15
CA GLU A 209 -20.18 15.77 4.53
C GLU A 209 -18.65 15.76 4.62
N GLN A 210 -17.99 16.92 4.53
CA GLN A 210 -16.56 17.06 4.78
C GLN A 210 -16.28 16.82 6.27
N THR A 211 -15.29 15.97 6.57
CA THR A 211 -14.83 15.72 7.93
C THR A 211 -14.11 16.95 8.47
N ILE A 212 -14.61 17.54 9.55
CA ILE A 212 -14.04 18.75 10.19
C ILE A 212 -13.09 18.39 11.33
N LEU A 213 -13.40 17.33 12.08
CA LEU A 213 -12.62 16.86 13.21
C LEU A 213 -12.73 15.33 13.32
N ILE A 214 -11.59 14.66 13.44
CA ILE A 214 -11.50 13.30 13.99
C ILE A 214 -10.93 13.44 15.40
N ARG A 215 -11.68 13.00 16.41
CA ARG A 215 -11.26 12.96 17.81
C ARG A 215 -11.13 11.51 18.26
N GLN A 216 -9.92 11.10 18.60
CA GLN A 216 -9.68 9.83 19.30
C GLN A 216 -9.58 10.10 20.80
N MET A 217 -10.03 9.18 21.65
CA MET A 217 -9.92 9.31 23.11
C MET A 217 -8.83 8.37 23.63
N ASN A 218 -8.01 8.86 24.56
CA ASN A 218 -7.02 8.06 25.28
C ASN A 218 -7.00 8.43 26.77
N ASN A 219 -7.30 7.49 27.66
CA ASN A 219 -7.44 7.75 29.10
C ASN A 219 -8.38 8.95 29.41
N ASN A 220 -9.47 9.04 28.65
CA ASN A 220 -10.42 10.18 28.62
C ASN A 220 -9.86 11.53 28.12
N GLU A 221 -8.62 11.60 27.66
CA GLU A 221 -8.08 12.77 26.98
C GLU A 221 -8.35 12.74 25.46
N ALA A 222 -8.69 13.89 24.88
CA ALA A 222 -8.93 14.04 23.45
C ALA A 222 -7.63 14.25 22.65
N HIS A 223 -7.49 13.47 21.57
CA HIS A 223 -6.52 13.63 20.50
C HIS A 223 -7.25 14.13 19.24
N ASP A 224 -7.23 15.44 19.01
CA ASP A 224 -7.99 16.11 17.96
C ASP A 224 -7.18 16.30 16.67
N THR A 225 -7.67 15.79 15.54
CA THR A 225 -7.16 16.13 14.20
C THR A 225 -8.22 16.92 13.45
N TYR A 226 -8.00 18.23 13.30
CA TYR A 226 -8.90 19.12 12.55
C TYR A 226 -8.48 19.22 11.08
N TYR A 227 -9.48 19.32 10.22
CA TYR A 227 -9.35 19.52 8.78
C TYR A 227 -10.03 20.84 8.43
N VAL A 228 -9.29 21.75 7.79
CA VAL A 228 -9.75 23.13 7.56
C VAL A 228 -9.78 23.41 6.06
N TYR A 229 -11.00 23.62 5.56
CA TYR A 229 -11.28 23.86 4.16
C TYR A 229 -11.46 25.35 3.89
N ASP A 230 -11.14 25.81 2.67
CA ASP A 230 -11.56 27.13 2.18
C ASP A 230 -12.97 27.12 1.59
N ASP A 231 -13.43 28.30 1.17
CA ASP A 231 -14.77 28.51 0.59
C ASP A 231 -15.00 27.75 -0.74
N PHE A 232 -13.94 27.23 -1.38
CA PHE A 232 -14.04 26.38 -2.58
C PHE A 232 -14.06 24.89 -2.24
N GLY A 233 -13.88 24.53 -0.96
CA GLY A 233 -13.80 23.15 -0.48
C GLY A 233 -12.38 22.58 -0.49
N ASN A 234 -11.34 23.36 -0.81
CA ASN A 234 -9.96 22.85 -0.80
C ASN A 234 -9.46 22.68 0.64
N LEU A 235 -8.81 21.55 0.94
CA LEU A 235 -8.22 21.29 2.26
C LEU A 235 -6.92 22.08 2.43
N ASN A 236 -6.95 23.22 3.13
CA ASN A 236 -5.79 24.11 3.25
C ASN A 236 -4.89 23.80 4.46
N TYR A 237 -5.46 23.26 5.55
CA TYR A 237 -4.71 22.87 6.76
C TYR A 237 -5.25 21.54 7.29
N VAL A 238 -4.33 20.65 7.67
CA VAL A 238 -4.63 19.65 8.71
C VAL A 238 -3.86 20.03 9.96
N ILE A 239 -4.57 20.06 11.09
CA ILE A 239 -4.09 20.49 12.41
C ILE A 239 -4.14 19.26 13.34
N PRO A 240 -3.01 18.57 13.55
CA PRO A 240 -2.97 17.36 14.38
C PRO A 240 -3.03 17.63 15.90
N PRO A 241 -3.11 16.57 16.74
CA PRO A 241 -3.41 16.67 18.17
C PRO A 241 -2.57 17.67 18.98
N ILE A 242 -1.24 17.68 18.81
CA ILE A 242 -0.37 18.61 19.55
C ILE A 242 -0.56 20.06 19.08
N LEU A 243 -0.77 20.27 17.78
CA LEU A 243 -0.98 21.61 17.24
C LEU A 243 -2.36 22.16 17.62
N ALA A 244 -3.38 21.30 17.64
CA ALA A 244 -4.71 21.64 18.12
C ALA A 244 -4.64 22.14 19.57
N ASP A 245 -3.97 21.41 20.45
CA ASP A 245 -3.75 21.84 21.84
C ASP A 245 -2.93 23.13 21.95
N LYS A 246 -1.89 23.31 21.13
CA LYS A 246 -1.10 24.55 21.09
C LYS A 246 -1.92 25.76 20.66
N ILE A 247 -2.78 25.62 19.66
CA ILE A 247 -3.62 26.72 19.17
C ILE A 247 -4.81 26.98 20.11
N ILE A 248 -5.43 25.94 20.67
CA ILE A 248 -6.67 26.03 21.45
C ILE A 248 -6.38 26.33 22.93
N LYS A 249 -5.53 25.54 23.58
CA LYS A 249 -5.23 25.60 25.01
C LYS A 249 -4.10 26.59 25.33
N GLU A 250 -2.99 26.52 24.59
CA GLU A 250 -1.82 27.40 24.81
C GLU A 250 -1.92 28.77 24.09
N ASN A 251 -2.92 28.98 23.23
CA ASN A 251 -3.10 30.19 22.41
C ASN A 251 -1.86 30.60 21.56
N LYS A 252 -1.16 29.61 20.98
CA LYS A 252 -0.02 29.82 20.08
C LYS A 252 -0.42 30.40 18.72
N SER A 253 0.57 30.92 18.00
CA SER A 253 0.38 31.60 16.71
C SER A 253 0.04 30.63 15.58
N MET A 254 -1.03 30.97 14.84
CA MET A 254 -1.55 30.21 13.69
C MET A 254 -0.93 30.63 12.35
N ALA A 255 -0.03 31.61 12.32
CA ALA A 255 0.60 32.07 11.09
C ALA A 255 1.46 30.95 10.47
N ASP A 256 1.42 30.78 9.15
CA ASP A 256 2.14 29.72 8.42
C ASP A 256 3.62 29.59 8.78
N ASN A 257 4.28 30.70 9.13
CA ASN A 257 5.69 30.73 9.48
C ASN A 257 5.98 30.73 10.99
N SER A 258 4.99 30.54 11.86
CA SER A 258 5.20 30.32 13.30
C SER A 258 5.96 29.01 13.53
N LEU A 259 6.63 28.90 14.68
CA LEU A 259 7.39 27.71 15.04
C LEU A 259 6.48 26.48 15.12
N GLU A 260 5.35 26.62 15.82
CA GLU A 260 4.40 25.54 16.03
C GLU A 260 3.77 25.05 14.72
N VAL A 261 3.36 25.95 13.81
CA VAL A 261 2.74 25.58 12.53
C VAL A 261 3.79 24.99 11.56
N LYS A 262 5.07 25.37 11.66
CA LYS A 262 6.16 24.69 10.93
C LYS A 262 6.45 23.28 11.47
N GLN A 263 6.42 23.11 12.78
CA GLN A 263 6.74 21.85 13.46
C GLN A 263 5.69 20.75 13.28
N TYR A 264 4.40 21.11 13.18
CA TYR A 264 3.30 20.14 13.31
C TYR A 264 2.22 20.19 12.22
N ALA A 265 2.08 21.27 11.43
CA ALA A 265 0.95 21.38 10.50
C ALA A 265 1.25 20.74 9.14
N TYR A 266 0.20 20.19 8.52
CA TYR A 266 0.18 19.91 7.09
C TYR A 266 -0.49 21.09 6.40
N LEU A 267 0.22 21.76 5.50
CA LEU A 267 -0.26 22.96 4.79
C LEU A 267 -0.39 22.72 3.30
N TYR A 268 -1.45 23.24 2.71
CA TYR A 268 -1.70 23.22 1.27
C TYR A 268 -2.10 24.63 0.80
N LYS A 269 -1.64 25.02 -0.38
CA LYS A 269 -2.04 26.26 -1.06
C LYS A 269 -2.37 25.95 -2.51
N TYR A 270 -3.48 26.49 -2.96
CA TYR A 270 -4.06 26.22 -4.27
C TYR A 270 -3.92 27.41 -5.20
N ASP A 271 -4.00 27.17 -6.51
CA ASP A 271 -4.20 28.23 -7.51
C ASP A 271 -5.70 28.50 -7.77
N GLU A 272 -6.00 29.40 -8.69
CA GLU A 272 -7.37 29.75 -9.13
C GLU A 272 -8.11 28.60 -9.83
N ARG A 273 -7.45 27.44 -10.03
CA ARG A 273 -8.01 26.22 -10.63
C ARG A 273 -8.12 25.06 -9.63
N ASN A 274 -8.04 25.35 -8.33
CA ASN A 274 -8.07 24.36 -7.25
C ASN A 274 -6.95 23.30 -7.33
N ARG A 275 -5.81 23.63 -7.97
CA ARG A 275 -4.63 22.73 -8.03
C ARG A 275 -3.66 23.08 -6.92
N CYS A 276 -3.17 22.08 -6.18
CA CYS A 276 -2.23 22.31 -5.07
C CYS A 276 -0.86 22.77 -5.62
N ILE A 277 -0.57 24.06 -5.55
CA ILE A 277 0.69 24.65 -6.03
C ILE A 277 1.80 24.69 -4.97
N ARG A 278 1.44 24.56 -3.68
CA ARG A 278 2.40 24.40 -2.58
C ARG A 278 1.88 23.47 -1.49
N LYS A 279 2.73 22.55 -1.04
CA LYS A 279 2.51 21.67 0.13
C LYS A 279 3.60 21.89 1.16
N ARG A 280 3.31 21.74 2.45
CA ARG A 280 4.34 21.63 3.50
C ARG A 280 3.95 20.54 4.50
N LEU A 281 4.91 19.68 4.80
CA LEU A 281 4.79 18.62 5.79
C LEU A 281 5.34 19.08 7.16
N PRO A 282 4.94 18.45 8.28
CA PRO A 282 5.45 18.77 9.61
C PRO A 282 6.98 18.65 9.69
N GLY A 283 7.66 19.74 10.05
CA GLY A 283 9.13 19.79 10.17
C GLY A 283 9.90 20.02 8.85
N CYS A 284 9.20 20.19 7.72
CA CYS A 284 9.80 20.43 6.40
C CYS A 284 9.64 21.89 5.92
N ASP A 285 10.46 22.32 4.96
CA ASP A 285 10.15 23.50 4.13
C ASP A 285 9.11 23.15 3.05
N TRP A 286 8.60 24.16 2.35
CA TRP A 286 7.61 23.99 1.29
C TRP A 286 8.09 23.10 0.13
N ILE A 287 7.16 22.40 -0.49
CA ILE A 287 7.29 21.75 -1.80
C ILE A 287 6.45 22.57 -2.77
N TYR A 288 7.06 23.02 -3.86
CA TYR A 288 6.37 23.76 -4.93
C TYR A 288 6.02 22.81 -6.08
N TYR A 289 4.84 23.01 -6.66
CA TYR A 289 4.32 22.25 -7.79
C TYR A 289 4.01 23.19 -8.95
N VAL A 290 4.46 22.84 -10.16
CA VAL A 290 4.19 23.60 -11.38
C VAL A 290 3.59 22.69 -12.44
N TYR A 291 2.43 23.11 -12.92
CA TYR A 291 1.58 22.38 -13.87
C TYR A 291 1.66 23.00 -15.27
N ASP A 292 1.41 22.19 -16.30
CA ASP A 292 1.20 22.69 -17.67
C ASP A 292 -0.27 23.12 -17.91
N ARG A 293 -0.58 23.51 -19.15
CA ARG A 293 -1.93 23.91 -19.58
C ARG A 293 -2.99 22.81 -19.54
N THR A 294 -2.58 21.56 -19.30
CA THR A 294 -3.42 20.36 -19.22
C THR A 294 -3.41 19.76 -17.82
N ASP A 295 -3.00 20.54 -16.82
CA ASP A 295 -3.09 20.18 -15.39
C ASP A 295 -2.18 19.02 -14.99
N ARG A 296 -1.23 18.68 -15.87
CA ARG A 296 -0.21 17.66 -15.62
C ARG A 296 0.91 18.30 -14.82
N LEU A 297 1.29 17.68 -13.70
CA LEU A 297 2.40 18.13 -12.87
C LEU A 297 3.72 17.92 -13.61
N ILE A 298 4.37 19.01 -14.02
CA ILE A 298 5.63 18.96 -14.77
C ILE A 298 6.84 19.15 -13.86
N PHE A 299 6.79 20.07 -12.89
CA PHE A 299 7.95 20.37 -12.04
C PHE A 299 7.62 20.32 -10.54
N THR A 300 8.59 19.84 -9.76
CA THR A 300 8.56 19.89 -8.29
C THR A 300 9.85 20.46 -7.72
N GLN A 301 9.75 21.20 -6.61
CA GLN A 301 10.91 21.71 -5.87
C GLN A 301 10.63 21.82 -4.37
N ASP A 302 11.25 20.93 -3.61
CA ASP A 302 11.32 20.95 -2.14
C ASP A 302 12.42 21.90 -1.61
N GLY A 303 12.57 21.96 -0.29
CA GLY A 303 13.54 22.84 0.37
C GLY A 303 14.99 22.58 -0.05
N GLU A 304 15.43 21.31 -0.03
CA GLU A 304 16.82 20.99 -0.39
C GLU A 304 17.12 21.16 -1.89
N SER A 305 16.17 20.92 -2.80
CA SER A 305 16.38 21.24 -4.23
C SER A 305 16.42 22.74 -4.46
N ARG A 306 15.58 23.53 -3.75
CA ARG A 306 15.58 25.01 -3.84
C ARG A 306 16.90 25.61 -3.36
N LYS A 307 17.46 25.08 -2.28
CA LYS A 307 18.81 25.43 -1.75
C LYS A 307 19.94 25.12 -2.75
N LYS A 308 19.73 24.17 -3.65
CA LYS A 308 20.65 23.80 -4.75
C LYS A 308 20.33 24.51 -6.08
N HIS A 309 19.28 25.35 -6.12
CA HIS A 309 18.72 25.95 -7.33
C HIS A 309 18.30 24.93 -8.40
N GLU A 310 17.78 23.77 -7.97
CA GLU A 310 17.36 22.66 -8.81
C GLU A 310 15.83 22.47 -8.77
N TRP A 311 15.26 22.09 -9.91
CA TRP A 311 13.90 21.60 -10.07
C TRP A 311 13.95 20.16 -10.55
N ILE A 312 13.12 19.28 -9.98
CA ILE A 312 12.83 17.98 -10.58
C ILE A 312 11.76 18.20 -11.66
N TYR A 313 11.98 17.67 -12.86
CA TYR A 313 10.98 17.65 -13.93
C TYR A 313 10.51 16.22 -14.19
N SER A 314 9.23 16.05 -14.55
CA SER A 314 8.64 14.81 -15.03
C SER A 314 7.83 15.08 -16.30
N ILE A 315 8.37 14.68 -17.46
CA ILE A 315 7.75 14.98 -18.75
C ILE A 315 6.90 13.80 -19.23
N PRO A 316 5.59 13.99 -19.45
CA PRO A 316 4.73 13.04 -20.14
C PRO A 316 4.88 13.08 -21.67
N ASP A 317 4.52 12.00 -22.35
CA ASP A 317 4.25 12.01 -23.80
C ASP A 317 2.87 12.64 -24.11
N ALA A 318 2.44 12.54 -25.37
CA ALA A 318 1.11 12.96 -25.81
C ALA A 318 -0.05 12.08 -25.25
N LEU A 319 0.28 10.99 -24.54
CA LEU A 319 -0.65 10.08 -23.86
C LEU A 319 -0.79 10.43 -22.36
N GLY A 320 0.09 11.26 -21.80
CA GLY A 320 0.19 11.47 -20.36
C GLY A 320 1.09 10.44 -19.65
N ARG A 321 1.69 9.48 -20.35
CA ARG A 321 2.65 8.53 -19.74
C ARG A 321 3.98 9.23 -19.52
N ILE A 322 4.55 9.14 -18.32
CA ILE A 322 5.83 9.79 -18.03
C ILE A 322 6.98 9.11 -18.80
N VAL A 323 7.61 9.84 -19.71
CA VAL A 323 8.69 9.35 -20.58
C VAL A 323 10.09 9.76 -20.13
N GLN A 324 10.27 10.89 -19.46
CA GLN A 324 11.58 11.25 -18.89
C GLN A 324 11.44 12.04 -17.59
N THR A 325 12.40 11.85 -16.69
CA THR A 325 12.50 12.58 -15.42
C THR A 325 13.95 12.84 -15.06
N GLY A 326 14.19 13.94 -14.37
CA GLY A 326 15.54 14.41 -14.05
C GLY A 326 15.50 15.72 -13.29
N THR A 327 16.66 16.35 -13.15
CA THR A 327 16.79 17.72 -12.63
C THR A 327 17.24 18.71 -13.70
N CYS A 328 16.86 19.97 -13.49
CA CYS A 328 17.27 21.12 -14.28
C CYS A 328 17.44 22.34 -13.36
N ARG A 329 18.14 23.38 -13.83
CA ARG A 329 18.40 24.63 -13.08
C ARG A 329 17.81 25.87 -13.77
N ASN A 330 16.77 25.70 -14.58
CA ASN A 330 16.04 26.79 -15.21
C ASN A 330 15.52 27.79 -14.16
N THR A 331 15.60 29.07 -14.48
CA THR A 331 15.25 30.17 -13.56
C THR A 331 13.81 30.67 -13.72
N ASP A 332 13.12 30.29 -14.79
CA ASP A 332 11.79 30.78 -15.18
C ASP A 332 10.62 29.84 -14.79
N ILE A 333 10.88 28.74 -14.08
CA ILE A 333 9.84 27.75 -13.71
C ILE A 333 8.87 28.34 -12.68
N SER A 334 7.62 28.50 -13.09
CA SER A 334 6.48 28.95 -12.28
C SER A 334 5.16 28.63 -12.98
N ASN A 335 4.05 28.53 -12.23
CA ASN A 335 2.72 28.32 -12.82
C ASN A 335 2.34 29.45 -13.80
N GLU A 336 2.70 30.70 -13.51
CA GLU A 336 2.44 31.83 -14.42
C GLU A 336 3.10 31.68 -15.80
N ASN A 337 4.29 31.07 -15.87
CA ASN A 337 5.01 30.85 -17.12
C ASN A 337 4.61 29.54 -17.84
N TYR A 338 4.02 28.57 -17.14
CA TYR A 338 3.67 27.26 -17.70
C TYR A 338 2.18 26.99 -17.90
N LYS A 339 1.28 27.83 -17.37
CA LYS A 339 -0.18 27.70 -17.52
C LYS A 339 -0.71 27.65 -18.96
N ASP A 340 0.02 28.22 -19.93
CA ASP A 340 -0.35 28.21 -21.35
C ASP A 340 0.49 27.23 -22.20
N LYS A 341 1.56 26.66 -21.63
CA LYS A 341 2.52 25.77 -22.30
C LYS A 341 2.04 24.32 -22.30
N LEU A 342 2.43 23.53 -23.30
CA LEU A 342 2.16 22.10 -23.34
C LEU A 342 3.48 21.33 -23.42
N VAL A 343 3.89 20.74 -22.30
CA VAL A 343 5.19 20.05 -22.21
C VAL A 343 5.00 18.57 -22.57
N ILE A 344 5.46 18.17 -23.74
CA ILE A 344 5.36 16.81 -24.28
C ILE A 344 6.75 16.28 -24.64
N GLY A 345 7.05 15.07 -24.19
CA GLY A 345 8.22 14.31 -24.60
C GLY A 345 7.97 13.52 -25.87
N THR A 346 8.84 13.70 -26.86
CA THR A 346 8.85 12.95 -28.12
C THR A 346 10.15 12.16 -28.22
N TYR A 347 10.07 10.85 -28.48
CA TYR A 347 11.25 10.01 -28.67
C TYR A 347 11.76 10.10 -30.11
N ASN A 348 13.07 10.12 -30.29
CA ASN A 348 13.75 9.95 -31.56
C ASN A 348 14.97 9.03 -31.38
N VAL A 349 15.12 8.03 -32.24
CA VAL A 349 16.16 6.99 -32.12
C VAL A 349 17.59 7.58 -32.12
N GLU A 350 17.85 8.63 -32.90
CA GLU A 350 19.19 9.25 -32.99
C GLU A 350 19.47 10.24 -31.85
N LYS A 351 18.44 10.91 -31.33
CA LYS A 351 18.56 12.08 -30.44
C LYS A 351 18.04 11.86 -29.01
N GLY A 352 17.41 10.72 -28.75
CA GLY A 352 16.68 10.44 -27.52
C GLY A 352 15.40 11.28 -27.40
N TYR A 353 14.99 11.56 -26.16
CA TYR A 353 13.84 12.42 -25.88
C TYR A 353 14.14 13.91 -26.09
N SER A 354 13.26 14.60 -26.82
CA SER A 354 13.13 16.06 -26.87
C SER A 354 11.79 16.51 -26.29
N PHE A 355 11.72 17.76 -25.84
CA PHE A 355 10.55 18.32 -25.14
C PHE A 355 10.01 19.56 -25.88
N SER A 356 8.68 19.68 -25.98
CA SER A 356 8.01 20.92 -26.38
C SER A 356 7.92 21.92 -25.23
N ASP A 357 7.96 23.22 -25.54
CA ASP A 357 7.82 24.36 -24.62
C ASP A 357 8.77 24.40 -23.39
N PHE A 358 9.75 23.50 -23.33
CA PHE A 358 10.70 23.37 -22.24
C PHE A 358 12.07 22.92 -22.78
N ILE A 359 13.14 23.61 -22.35
CA ILE A 359 14.53 23.20 -22.60
C ILE A 359 15.25 23.15 -21.24
N PRO A 360 15.64 21.96 -20.73
CA PRO A 360 16.24 21.81 -19.42
C PRO A 360 17.68 22.34 -19.40
N GLU A 361 17.90 23.41 -18.63
CA GLU A 361 19.23 23.95 -18.34
C GLU A 361 19.94 23.07 -17.31
N ASN A 362 21.23 22.80 -17.52
CA ASN A 362 22.04 21.92 -16.66
C ASN A 362 21.35 20.55 -16.39
N ARG A 363 20.74 19.97 -17.44
CA ARG A 363 19.97 18.72 -17.35
C ARG A 363 20.79 17.57 -16.79
N ARG A 364 20.29 16.95 -15.72
CA ARG A 364 20.64 15.59 -15.31
C ARG A 364 19.42 14.68 -15.52
N CYS A 365 19.54 13.62 -16.30
CA CYS A 365 18.45 12.66 -16.49
C CYS A 365 18.52 11.60 -15.38
N PHE A 366 17.42 11.41 -14.64
CA PHE A 366 17.28 10.33 -13.66
C PHE A 366 16.69 9.05 -14.27
N MET A 367 15.74 9.20 -15.19
CA MET A 367 14.99 8.07 -15.75
C MET A 367 14.44 8.42 -17.12
N SER A 368 14.52 7.48 -18.07
CA SER A 368 13.73 7.51 -19.30
C SER A 368 12.95 6.20 -19.45
N ASN A 369 11.68 6.30 -19.83
CA ASN A 369 10.77 5.17 -20.03
C ASN A 369 10.43 5.09 -21.52
N TYR A 370 10.54 3.90 -22.10
CA TYR A 370 10.19 3.64 -23.49
C TYR A 370 8.91 2.81 -23.55
N TYR A 371 8.03 3.10 -24.51
CA TYR A 371 6.73 2.48 -24.63
C TYR A 371 6.46 2.03 -26.07
N ASP A 372 5.43 1.19 -26.24
CA ASP A 372 4.83 0.77 -27.51
C ASP A 372 5.68 -0.17 -28.40
N ASN A 373 6.96 0.14 -28.56
CA ASN A 373 7.91 -0.58 -29.42
C ASN A 373 9.32 -0.67 -28.79
N TYR A 374 10.27 -1.26 -29.52
CA TYR A 374 11.64 -1.50 -29.02
C TYR A 374 12.69 -0.68 -29.77
N ASP A 375 12.31 0.45 -30.37
CA ASP A 375 13.20 1.27 -31.20
C ASP A 375 14.37 1.90 -30.41
N PHE A 376 14.28 1.89 -29.08
CA PHE A 376 15.36 2.31 -28.17
C PHE A 376 16.54 1.33 -28.13
N LEU A 377 16.38 0.10 -28.64
CA LEU A 377 17.45 -0.90 -28.77
C LEU A 377 18.38 -0.55 -29.95
N THR A 378 19.19 0.47 -29.72
CA THR A 378 20.27 0.89 -30.63
C THR A 378 21.56 0.08 -30.36
N ASN A 379 22.62 0.34 -31.14
CA ASN A 379 23.95 -0.27 -30.96
C ASN A 379 24.50 -0.21 -29.52
N ARG A 380 24.04 0.73 -28.67
CA ARG A 380 24.46 0.84 -27.26
C ARG A 380 23.87 -0.23 -26.35
N ASN A 381 22.66 -0.72 -26.67
CA ASN A 381 21.87 -1.61 -25.80
C ASN A 381 21.46 -2.89 -26.54
N LYS A 382 22.19 -3.25 -27.61
CA LYS A 382 21.90 -4.38 -28.50
C LYS A 382 21.90 -5.75 -27.78
N GLU A 383 22.54 -5.86 -26.61
CA GLU A 383 22.53 -7.09 -25.80
C GLU A 383 21.19 -7.33 -25.08
N LEU A 384 20.31 -6.31 -24.98
CA LEU A 384 18.98 -6.43 -24.37
C LEU A 384 17.90 -6.93 -25.33
N VAL A 385 18.27 -7.43 -26.52
CA VAL A 385 17.32 -7.96 -27.50
C VAL A 385 16.61 -9.22 -27.00
N TYR A 386 15.38 -9.43 -27.49
CA TYR A 386 14.57 -10.60 -27.14
C TYR A 386 15.31 -11.90 -27.47
N GLU A 387 15.32 -12.83 -26.51
CA GLU A 387 15.92 -14.15 -26.64
C GLU A 387 14.90 -15.22 -26.32
N GLU A 388 14.57 -16.06 -27.31
CA GLU A 388 13.59 -17.13 -27.15
C GLU A 388 14.23 -18.33 -26.44
N ARG A 389 13.78 -18.60 -25.21
CA ARG A 389 14.26 -19.74 -24.40
C ARG A 389 13.22 -20.88 -24.39
N PRO A 390 13.59 -22.12 -24.75
CA PRO A 390 12.65 -23.25 -24.75
C PRO A 390 12.00 -23.48 -23.38
N GLY A 391 10.66 -23.60 -23.37
CA GLY A 391 9.87 -23.81 -22.15
C GLY A 391 9.47 -22.53 -21.41
N TYR A 392 9.78 -21.34 -21.96
CA TYR A 392 9.38 -20.03 -21.43
C TYR A 392 8.41 -19.32 -22.40
N GLY A 393 7.85 -18.18 -21.96
CA GLY A 393 6.91 -17.41 -22.76
C GLY A 393 7.52 -16.88 -24.06
N LYS A 394 6.69 -16.77 -25.10
CA LYS A 394 7.10 -16.28 -26.43
C LYS A 394 6.64 -14.84 -26.66
N ARG A 395 7.55 -13.98 -27.13
CA ARG A 395 7.23 -12.58 -27.44
C ARG A 395 6.14 -12.53 -28.49
N TYR A 396 5.06 -11.81 -28.18
CA TYR A 396 4.08 -11.44 -29.19
C TYR A 396 4.69 -10.44 -30.16
N ASN A 397 4.68 -10.74 -31.47
CA ASN A 397 5.14 -9.82 -32.49
C ASN A 397 4.32 -10.03 -33.77
N VAL A 398 3.44 -9.08 -34.09
CA VAL A 398 2.60 -9.10 -35.30
C VAL A 398 2.71 -7.74 -35.97
N ASN A 399 3.19 -7.72 -37.22
CA ASN A 399 3.33 -6.52 -38.05
C ASN A 399 4.08 -5.37 -37.34
N ASP A 400 5.21 -5.68 -36.70
CA ASP A 400 6.07 -4.76 -35.92
C ASP A 400 5.42 -4.11 -34.68
N TYR A 401 4.18 -4.47 -34.34
CA TYR A 401 3.48 -4.04 -33.12
C TYR A 401 3.41 -5.18 -32.10
N SER A 402 4.31 -5.15 -31.13
CA SER A 402 4.45 -6.19 -30.10
C SER A 402 3.97 -5.79 -28.70
N ALA A 403 3.91 -4.49 -28.38
CA ALA A 403 3.79 -4.02 -27.01
C ALA A 403 3.12 -2.63 -26.89
N LYS A 404 2.09 -2.37 -27.72
CA LYS A 404 1.36 -1.10 -27.72
C LYS A 404 0.66 -0.83 -26.37
N GLY A 405 0.84 0.37 -25.82
CA GLY A 405 0.43 0.76 -24.47
C GLY A 405 1.42 0.33 -23.37
N LEU A 406 2.27 -0.65 -23.63
CA LEU A 406 3.13 -1.28 -22.62
C LEU A 406 4.46 -0.53 -22.47
N LEU A 407 5.05 -0.57 -21.27
CA LEU A 407 6.41 -0.11 -21.01
C LEU A 407 7.39 -1.15 -21.57
N THR A 408 8.13 -0.82 -22.63
CA THR A 408 9.01 -1.76 -23.34
C THR A 408 10.47 -1.70 -22.88
N GLY A 409 10.85 -0.67 -22.14
CA GLY A 409 12.16 -0.59 -21.51
C GLY A 409 12.36 0.67 -20.68
N THR A 410 13.46 0.69 -19.94
CA THR A 410 13.87 1.84 -19.13
C THR A 410 15.35 2.13 -19.29
N TYR A 411 15.71 3.38 -19.04
CA TYR A 411 17.04 3.80 -18.62
C TYR A 411 16.91 4.45 -17.24
N VAL A 412 17.74 4.06 -16.29
CA VAL A 412 17.75 4.58 -14.92
C VAL A 412 19.17 4.97 -14.55
N ASN A 413 19.36 6.25 -14.24
CA ASN A 413 20.63 6.79 -13.81
C ASN A 413 20.84 6.56 -12.30
N THR A 414 22.10 6.49 -11.88
CA THR A 414 22.46 6.39 -10.46
C THR A 414 22.34 7.71 -9.71
N ILE A 415 22.17 7.66 -8.39
CA ILE A 415 22.33 8.77 -7.46
C ILE A 415 23.26 8.32 -6.32
N PRO A 416 24.26 9.13 -5.91
CA PRO A 416 24.47 10.55 -6.23
C PRO A 416 25.10 10.84 -7.60
N ALA A 417 25.41 12.10 -7.87
CA ALA A 417 26.20 12.48 -9.05
C ALA A 417 27.68 12.07 -8.90
N GLY A 418 28.35 11.84 -10.01
CA GLY A 418 29.73 11.34 -10.11
C GLY A 418 29.85 9.89 -10.57
N TRP A 419 28.74 9.16 -10.69
CA TRP A 419 28.68 7.73 -11.05
C TRP A 419 27.86 7.46 -12.33
N GLU A 420 27.41 8.52 -13.01
CA GLU A 420 26.61 8.43 -14.23
C GLU A 420 27.36 7.70 -15.35
N GLY A 421 26.63 6.87 -16.11
CA GLY A 421 27.19 5.97 -17.11
C GLY A 421 27.87 4.73 -16.51
N ALA A 422 28.65 4.88 -15.44
CA ALA A 422 29.40 3.79 -14.83
C ALA A 422 28.49 2.67 -14.28
N LEU A 423 27.48 3.05 -13.48
CA LEU A 423 26.62 2.11 -12.73
C LEU A 423 25.13 2.20 -13.11
N ASP A 424 24.79 2.89 -14.19
CA ASP A 424 23.41 3.07 -14.64
C ASP A 424 22.77 1.74 -15.11
N GLU A 425 21.45 1.63 -14.98
CA GLU A 425 20.68 0.48 -15.45
C GLU A 425 19.97 0.79 -16.78
N TYR A 426 20.07 -0.13 -17.73
CA TYR A 426 19.20 -0.20 -18.90
C TYR A 426 18.37 -1.47 -18.83
N SER A 427 17.08 -1.40 -19.17
CA SER A 427 16.21 -2.58 -19.23
C SER A 427 15.37 -2.66 -20.49
N ALA A 428 15.05 -3.89 -20.90
CA ALA A 428 14.04 -4.21 -21.90
C ALA A 428 13.04 -5.21 -21.31
N LEU A 429 11.75 -5.01 -21.60
CA LEU A 429 10.63 -5.74 -21.02
C LEU A 429 9.78 -6.33 -22.14
N TYR A 430 9.70 -7.66 -22.23
CA TYR A 430 9.02 -8.37 -23.31
C TYR A 430 7.75 -9.06 -22.83
N TYR A 431 6.73 -9.05 -23.69
CA TYR A 431 5.38 -9.47 -23.34
C TYR A 431 4.85 -10.55 -24.30
N ASP A 432 3.97 -11.41 -23.77
CA ASP A 432 3.17 -12.33 -24.58
C ASP A 432 1.92 -11.67 -25.19
N ASN A 433 1.10 -12.48 -25.86
CA ASN A 433 -0.12 -12.02 -26.54
C ASN A 433 -1.27 -11.62 -25.58
N ARG A 434 -1.09 -11.81 -24.27
CA ARG A 434 -1.99 -11.34 -23.21
C ARG A 434 -1.43 -10.13 -22.46
N GLY A 435 -0.27 -9.59 -22.89
CA GLY A 435 0.39 -8.47 -22.22
C GLY A 435 1.08 -8.85 -20.90
N ARG A 436 1.35 -10.13 -20.65
CA ARG A 436 2.08 -10.60 -19.45
C ARG A 436 3.58 -10.52 -19.71
N LEU A 437 4.37 -10.05 -18.74
CA LEU A 437 5.84 -9.99 -18.82
C LEU A 437 6.42 -11.40 -18.88
N ILE A 438 7.08 -11.76 -19.98
CA ILE A 438 7.67 -13.10 -20.18
C ILE A 438 9.20 -13.09 -20.14
N GLN A 439 9.81 -11.93 -20.32
CA GLN A 439 11.25 -11.76 -20.20
C GLN A 439 11.57 -10.32 -19.79
N SER A 440 12.43 -10.16 -18.80
CA SER A 440 13.12 -8.89 -18.57
C SER A 440 14.61 -9.09 -18.84
N ARG A 441 15.25 -8.12 -19.50
CA ARG A 441 16.70 -8.10 -19.68
C ARG A 441 17.21 -6.79 -19.14
N LYS A 442 18.15 -6.84 -18.19
CA LYS A 442 18.82 -5.68 -17.62
C LYS A 442 20.31 -5.72 -17.95
N SER A 443 20.89 -4.54 -18.11
CA SER A 443 22.34 -4.34 -18.16
C SER A 443 22.73 -3.21 -17.20
N ARG A 444 23.84 -3.43 -16.50
CA ARG A 444 24.42 -2.58 -15.45
C ARG A 444 25.93 -2.52 -15.67
N MET A 445 26.66 -1.75 -14.85
CA MET A 445 28.12 -1.64 -14.90
C MET A 445 28.67 -1.34 -16.31
N SER A 446 28.10 -0.35 -17.01
CA SER A 446 28.50 0.02 -18.39
C SER A 446 28.40 -1.09 -19.46
N GLY A 447 27.70 -2.20 -19.18
CA GLY A 447 27.64 -3.38 -20.07
C GLY A 447 28.40 -4.60 -19.53
N GLU A 448 29.07 -4.50 -18.38
CA GLU A 448 29.83 -5.60 -17.78
C GLU A 448 28.99 -6.50 -16.85
N ALA A 449 27.73 -6.14 -16.55
CA ALA A 449 26.83 -6.96 -15.75
C ALA A 449 25.42 -7.04 -16.39
N PHE A 450 24.81 -8.22 -16.35
CA PHE A 450 23.49 -8.50 -16.90
C PHE A 450 22.65 -9.33 -15.94
N ASP A 451 21.39 -8.94 -15.79
CA ASP A 451 20.35 -9.71 -15.09
C ASP A 451 19.25 -10.03 -16.10
N ASN A 452 19.08 -11.30 -16.47
CA ASN A 452 18.08 -11.75 -17.43
C ASN A 452 17.05 -12.64 -16.72
N GLU A 453 15.78 -12.30 -16.82
CA GLU A 453 14.69 -13.06 -16.24
C GLU A 453 13.78 -13.60 -17.34
N TYR A 454 13.34 -14.86 -17.22
CA TYR A 454 12.44 -15.53 -18.16
C TYR A 454 11.31 -16.18 -17.40
N LEU A 455 10.07 -15.95 -17.84
CA LEU A 455 8.85 -16.37 -17.15
C LEU A 455 7.99 -17.25 -18.06
N ALA A 456 7.43 -18.30 -17.48
CA ALA A 456 6.41 -19.15 -18.08
C ALA A 456 5.17 -19.13 -17.19
N TYR A 457 3.98 -19.05 -17.79
CA TYR A 457 2.72 -18.97 -17.06
C TYR A 457 1.80 -20.14 -17.38
N ASN A 458 0.96 -20.55 -16.42
CA ASN A 458 -0.21 -21.37 -16.71
C ASN A 458 -1.29 -20.57 -17.46
N PHE A 459 -2.40 -21.23 -17.77
CA PHE A 459 -3.55 -20.61 -18.44
C PHE A 459 -4.16 -19.46 -17.62
N GLN A 460 -4.16 -19.57 -16.29
CA GLN A 460 -4.70 -18.58 -15.34
C GLN A 460 -3.77 -17.37 -15.14
N GLY A 461 -2.55 -17.38 -15.68
CA GLY A 461 -1.59 -16.28 -15.51
C GLY A 461 -0.69 -16.37 -14.28
N GLN A 462 -0.65 -17.52 -13.60
CA GLN A 462 0.28 -17.77 -12.50
C GLN A 462 1.62 -18.28 -13.06
N PRO A 463 2.77 -17.82 -12.53
CA PRO A 463 4.09 -18.25 -13.03
C PRO A 463 4.32 -19.72 -12.66
N VAL A 464 4.61 -20.59 -13.63
CA VAL A 464 4.96 -22.00 -13.40
C VAL A 464 6.45 -22.28 -13.49
N LYS A 465 7.19 -21.40 -14.19
CA LYS A 465 8.66 -21.39 -14.21
C LYS A 465 9.16 -19.97 -14.23
N ARG A 466 10.24 -19.73 -13.50
CA ARG A 466 11.03 -18.50 -13.52
C ARG A 466 12.49 -18.90 -13.62
N LEU A 467 13.21 -18.34 -14.58
CA LEU A 467 14.65 -18.42 -14.63
C LEU A 467 15.22 -17.03 -14.41
N HIS A 468 16.22 -16.92 -13.54
CA HIS A 468 17.09 -15.77 -13.44
C HIS A 468 18.52 -16.18 -13.85
N GLU A 469 19.07 -15.51 -14.86
CA GLU A 469 20.44 -15.67 -15.34
C GLU A 469 21.20 -14.36 -15.08
N HIS A 470 22.15 -14.40 -14.15
CA HIS A 470 23.05 -13.30 -13.83
C HIS A 470 24.44 -13.57 -14.41
N LEU A 471 25.00 -12.55 -15.05
CA LEU A 471 26.35 -12.57 -15.60
C LEU A 471 27.08 -11.29 -15.18
N MET A 472 28.32 -11.43 -14.73
CA MET A 472 29.26 -10.33 -14.55
C MET A 472 30.58 -10.70 -15.23
N THR A 473 31.18 -9.79 -15.98
CA THR A 473 32.47 -10.01 -16.64
C THR A 473 33.53 -10.46 -15.62
N ASP A 474 34.39 -11.40 -16.06
CA ASP A 474 35.40 -12.09 -15.24
C ASP A 474 34.89 -12.95 -14.06
N ILE A 475 33.57 -13.03 -13.85
CA ILE A 475 32.92 -13.94 -12.89
C ILE A 475 32.11 -15.03 -13.64
N ASN A 476 31.94 -16.19 -13.02
CA ASN A 476 31.08 -17.25 -13.55
C ASN A 476 29.60 -16.81 -13.63
N GLN A 477 28.92 -17.20 -14.70
CA GLN A 477 27.46 -17.08 -14.83
C GLN A 477 26.74 -17.81 -13.69
N ILE A 478 25.72 -17.17 -13.12
CA ILE A 478 24.79 -17.72 -12.14
C ILE A 478 23.45 -17.97 -12.84
N SER A 479 22.85 -19.12 -12.62
CA SER A 479 21.55 -19.51 -13.14
C SER A 479 20.67 -20.04 -12.01
N GLU A 480 19.61 -19.33 -11.67
CA GLU A 480 18.59 -19.74 -10.70
C GLU A 480 17.33 -20.18 -11.44
N LEU A 481 16.98 -21.46 -11.37
CA LEU A 481 15.76 -22.02 -11.95
C LEU A 481 14.74 -22.28 -10.84
N TYR A 482 13.63 -21.55 -10.88
CA TYR A 482 12.47 -21.78 -10.04
C TYR A 482 11.36 -22.50 -10.83
N SER A 483 10.66 -23.41 -10.18
CA SER A 483 9.36 -23.92 -10.62
C SER A 483 8.33 -23.85 -9.50
N TYR A 484 7.07 -23.65 -9.89
CA TYR A 484 5.95 -23.43 -8.99
C TYR A 484 4.82 -24.40 -9.35
N GLU A 485 4.28 -25.09 -8.35
CA GLU A 485 3.12 -25.96 -8.51
C GLU A 485 1.92 -25.38 -7.75
N TYR A 486 0.74 -25.49 -8.37
CA TYR A 486 -0.52 -25.00 -7.83
C TYR A 486 -1.56 -26.13 -7.82
N ASP A 487 -2.46 -26.11 -6.84
CA ASP A 487 -3.64 -26.99 -6.88
C ASP A 487 -4.71 -26.49 -7.86
N HIS A 488 -5.83 -27.21 -7.96
CA HIS A 488 -6.94 -26.88 -8.87
C HIS A 488 -7.64 -25.54 -8.56
N ALA A 489 -7.44 -24.99 -7.36
CA ALA A 489 -7.94 -23.68 -6.95
C ALA A 489 -6.87 -22.57 -7.05
N GLY A 490 -5.70 -22.88 -7.62
CA GLY A 490 -4.61 -21.93 -7.78
C GLY A 490 -3.84 -21.62 -6.50
N ARG A 491 -3.99 -22.40 -5.42
CA ARG A 491 -3.14 -22.25 -4.21
C ARG A 491 -1.75 -22.80 -4.49
N LEU A 492 -0.71 -22.06 -4.10
CA LEU A 492 0.70 -22.44 -4.32
C LEU A 492 1.09 -23.59 -3.38
N ILE A 493 1.20 -24.80 -3.91
CA ILE A 493 1.51 -26.01 -3.11
C ILE A 493 2.99 -26.31 -3.01
N GLU A 494 3.81 -25.91 -3.99
CA GLU A 494 5.26 -26.16 -3.95
C GLU A 494 6.07 -25.12 -4.73
N ILE A 495 7.22 -24.75 -4.16
CA ILE A 495 8.28 -23.95 -4.79
C ILE A 495 9.55 -24.79 -4.80
N ARG A 496 10.16 -24.95 -5.97
CA ARG A 496 11.45 -25.61 -6.16
C ARG A 496 12.45 -24.62 -6.72
N HIS A 497 13.72 -24.77 -6.32
CA HIS A 497 14.83 -23.99 -6.82
C HIS A 497 16.01 -24.90 -7.20
N LYS A 498 16.64 -24.63 -8.34
CA LYS A 498 17.90 -25.27 -8.77
C LYS A 498 18.92 -24.18 -9.09
N LEU A 499 20.04 -24.20 -8.36
CA LEU A 499 21.20 -23.34 -8.65
C LEU A 499 22.13 -24.03 -9.65
N ASN A 500 22.40 -23.38 -10.77
CA ASN A 500 23.28 -23.83 -11.85
C ASN A 500 22.93 -25.28 -12.28
N GLU A 501 23.93 -26.14 -12.42
CA GLU A 501 23.77 -27.58 -12.63
C GLU A 501 23.76 -28.41 -11.33
N GLY A 502 23.49 -27.76 -10.19
CA GLY A 502 23.32 -28.41 -8.90
C GLY A 502 22.00 -29.21 -8.77
N ASN A 503 21.78 -29.76 -7.59
CA ASN A 503 20.52 -30.44 -7.27
C ASN A 503 19.38 -29.42 -7.11
N GLU A 504 18.17 -29.88 -7.42
CA GLU A 504 16.94 -29.15 -7.13
C GLU A 504 16.58 -29.29 -5.64
N VAL A 505 16.17 -28.19 -5.02
CA VAL A 505 15.84 -28.07 -3.60
C VAL A 505 14.41 -27.54 -3.47
N VAL A 506 13.59 -28.17 -2.62
CA VAL A 506 12.25 -27.66 -2.29
C VAL A 506 12.42 -26.50 -1.32
N ILE A 507 12.01 -25.29 -1.74
CA ILE A 507 12.09 -24.07 -0.94
C ILE A 507 10.92 -23.96 0.03
N ALA A 508 9.73 -24.29 -0.46
CA ALA A 508 8.52 -24.39 0.35
C ALA A 508 7.59 -25.44 -0.24
N ARG A 509 6.99 -26.27 0.62
CA ARG A 509 5.83 -27.10 0.31
C ARG A 509 4.72 -26.71 1.28
N ASN A 510 3.60 -26.27 0.74
CA ASN A 510 2.50 -25.71 1.49
C ASN A 510 1.33 -26.70 1.56
N THR A 511 0.77 -26.86 2.75
CA THR A 511 -0.47 -27.58 2.99
C THR A 511 -1.52 -26.61 3.52
N TYR A 512 -2.74 -26.71 3.00
CA TYR A 512 -3.85 -25.83 3.36
C TYR A 512 -4.97 -26.62 4.05
N ASP A 513 -5.70 -25.98 4.97
CA ASP A 513 -6.96 -26.53 5.49
C ASP A 513 -8.10 -26.41 4.47
N GLU A 514 -9.24 -26.98 4.81
CA GLU A 514 -10.45 -26.94 3.99
C GLU A 514 -11.04 -25.52 3.83
N LEU A 515 -10.63 -24.54 4.64
CA LEU A 515 -10.98 -23.12 4.46
C LEU A 515 -9.96 -22.40 3.56
N GLY A 516 -8.91 -23.10 3.10
CA GLY A 516 -7.86 -22.57 2.24
C GLY A 516 -6.76 -21.80 2.98
N ARG A 517 -6.64 -21.96 4.31
CA ARG A 517 -5.62 -21.30 5.15
C ARG A 517 -4.38 -22.18 5.25
N LEU A 518 -3.19 -21.60 5.25
CA LEU A 518 -1.92 -22.35 5.34
C LEU A 518 -1.83 -23.03 6.71
N ILE A 519 -1.73 -24.37 6.76
CA ILE A 519 -1.58 -25.12 8.03
C ILE A 519 -0.19 -25.74 8.19
N SER A 520 0.59 -25.83 7.12
CA SER A 520 1.98 -26.28 7.19
C SER A 520 2.79 -25.73 6.02
N GLU A 521 3.98 -25.20 6.28
CA GLU A 521 5.02 -24.93 5.29
C GLU A 521 6.25 -25.77 5.63
N GLN A 522 6.79 -26.54 4.68
CA GLN A 522 7.98 -27.37 4.86
C GLN A 522 9.02 -27.13 3.77
N ALA A 523 10.27 -26.84 4.14
CA ALA A 523 11.40 -26.78 3.21
C ALA A 523 12.22 -28.08 3.20
N ASN A 524 12.77 -28.42 2.03
CA ASN A 524 13.71 -29.53 1.77
C ASN A 524 13.34 -30.92 2.36
N GLY A 525 12.05 -31.17 2.66
CA GLY A 525 11.60 -32.42 3.26
C GLY A 525 12.11 -32.68 4.69
N GLN A 526 12.55 -31.65 5.42
CA GLN A 526 13.12 -31.79 6.77
C GLN A 526 12.13 -31.35 7.86
N GLU A 527 11.96 -32.14 8.91
CA GLU A 527 11.15 -31.76 10.09
C GLU A 527 11.70 -30.51 10.81
N GLY A 528 13.01 -30.28 10.75
CA GLY A 528 13.65 -29.05 11.25
C GLY A 528 13.23 -27.78 10.50
N LEU A 529 12.69 -27.93 9.30
CA LEU A 529 12.29 -26.85 8.39
C LEU A 529 10.78 -26.85 8.11
N GLN A 530 9.99 -27.50 8.98
CA GLN A 530 8.53 -27.49 8.93
C GLN A 530 7.97 -26.54 9.98
N THR A 531 7.07 -25.64 9.58
CA THR A 531 6.29 -24.78 10.48
C THR A 531 4.82 -25.07 10.28
N ASP A 532 4.16 -25.55 11.33
CA ASP A 532 2.71 -25.79 11.33
C ASP A 532 1.97 -24.59 11.94
N TYR A 533 0.80 -24.26 11.40
CA TYR A 533 0.04 -23.06 11.77
C TYR A 533 -1.33 -23.43 12.36
N SER A 534 -1.85 -22.59 13.25
CA SER A 534 -3.23 -22.69 13.73
C SER A 534 -3.86 -21.32 13.91
N TYR A 535 -5.18 -21.27 13.85
CA TYR A 535 -5.95 -20.03 13.73
C TYR A 535 -7.20 -20.03 14.61
N ASN A 536 -7.62 -18.85 15.08
CA ASN A 536 -8.92 -18.66 15.71
C ASN A 536 -10.06 -18.53 14.67
N ILE A 537 -11.28 -18.26 15.13
CA ILE A 537 -12.47 -18.11 14.27
C ILE A 537 -12.44 -16.89 13.36
N ARG A 538 -11.73 -15.83 13.74
CA ARG A 538 -11.45 -14.65 12.89
C ARG A 538 -10.24 -14.88 11.95
N SER A 539 -9.79 -16.13 11.88
CA SER A 539 -8.59 -16.61 11.21
C SER A 539 -7.25 -16.06 11.73
N TRP A 540 -7.22 -15.31 12.85
CA TRP A 540 -5.97 -14.79 13.40
C TRP A 540 -5.07 -15.95 13.87
N THR A 541 -3.76 -15.87 13.61
CA THR A 541 -2.81 -16.94 13.91
C THR A 541 -2.64 -17.10 15.41
N THR A 542 -3.05 -18.23 15.98
CA THR A 542 -2.90 -18.52 17.40
C THR A 542 -1.67 -19.36 17.71
N ASN A 543 -1.12 -20.09 16.74
CA ASN A 543 0.11 -20.85 16.92
C ASN A 543 0.94 -20.88 15.62
N LEU A 544 2.27 -20.79 15.77
CA LEU A 544 3.25 -21.23 14.79
C LEU A 544 4.14 -22.26 15.48
N ASN A 545 4.25 -23.48 14.94
CA ASN A 545 4.94 -24.59 15.58
C ASN A 545 6.02 -25.18 14.66
N ASN A 546 7.27 -24.84 14.94
CA ASN A 546 8.46 -25.48 14.36
C ASN A 546 9.34 -26.04 15.50
N SER A 547 10.20 -27.03 15.20
CA SER A 547 11.04 -27.72 16.20
C SER A 547 12.20 -26.87 16.75
N VAL A 548 12.53 -25.77 16.08
CA VAL A 548 13.58 -24.79 16.43
C VAL A 548 13.01 -23.55 17.10
N TYR A 549 11.88 -23.04 16.59
CA TYR A 549 11.16 -21.88 17.13
C TYR A 549 9.65 -22.13 17.06
N ARG A 550 8.91 -21.77 18.09
CA ARG A 550 7.43 -21.77 18.06
C ARG A 550 6.88 -20.68 18.96
N GLU A 551 5.69 -20.20 18.64
CA GLU A 551 4.95 -19.24 19.45
C GLU A 551 3.45 -19.58 19.49
N SER A 552 2.83 -19.39 20.65
CA SER A 552 1.38 -19.37 20.84
C SER A 552 0.97 -17.93 21.16
N ILE A 553 -0.09 -17.42 20.53
CA ILE A 553 -0.45 -16.00 20.49
C ILE A 553 -1.89 -15.80 21.00
N GLU A 554 -2.07 -14.89 21.96
CA GLU A 554 -3.36 -14.46 22.47
C GLU A 554 -3.67 -13.00 22.12
N TYR A 555 -4.91 -12.74 21.72
CA TYR A 555 -5.37 -11.43 21.25
C TYR A 555 -6.49 -10.89 22.14
N ASN A 556 -6.53 -9.57 22.32
CA ASN A 556 -7.74 -8.89 22.81
C ASN A 556 -8.84 -8.83 21.73
N ASN A 557 -10.03 -8.36 22.10
CA ASN A 557 -11.19 -8.37 21.21
C ASN A 557 -11.05 -7.46 19.97
N ILE A 558 -10.14 -6.47 19.95
CA ILE A 558 -9.84 -5.63 18.78
C ILE A 558 -8.63 -6.10 17.96
N GLY A 559 -7.99 -7.21 18.35
CA GLY A 559 -6.90 -7.83 17.59
C GLY A 559 -5.49 -7.38 17.97
N ASN A 560 -5.28 -6.73 19.12
CA ASN A 560 -3.92 -6.55 19.64
C ASN A 560 -3.46 -7.86 20.33
N VAL A 561 -2.29 -8.38 19.97
CA VAL A 561 -1.58 -9.43 20.72
C VAL A 561 -1.25 -8.93 22.12
N ILE A 562 -1.78 -9.59 23.15
CA ILE A 562 -1.60 -9.23 24.57
C ILE A 562 -0.67 -10.19 25.32
N TYR A 563 -0.50 -11.41 24.81
CA TYR A 563 0.39 -12.42 25.38
C TYR A 563 0.90 -13.35 24.29
N MET A 564 2.17 -13.78 24.42
CA MET A 564 2.76 -14.84 23.60
C MET A 564 3.54 -15.82 24.48
N ASN A 565 3.41 -17.12 24.21
CA ASN A 565 4.29 -18.14 24.77
C ASN A 565 5.26 -18.62 23.68
N GLU A 566 6.52 -18.24 23.76
CA GLU A 566 7.55 -18.65 22.80
C GLU A 566 8.41 -19.81 23.34
N TYR A 567 8.83 -20.70 22.45
CA TYR A 567 9.92 -21.64 22.71
C TYR A 567 11.02 -21.43 21.68
N ARG A 568 12.26 -21.35 22.18
CA ARG A 568 13.48 -21.11 21.39
C ARG A 568 14.46 -22.27 21.65
N HIS A 569 14.91 -22.96 20.60
CA HIS A 569 15.86 -24.08 20.70
C HIS A 569 17.24 -23.63 21.19
N SER A 570 17.47 -23.75 22.51
CA SER A 570 18.74 -23.42 23.15
C SER A 570 19.62 -24.65 23.41
N LYS A 571 20.93 -24.43 23.60
CA LYS A 571 21.90 -25.47 24.01
C LYS A 571 21.82 -25.86 25.50
N ARG A 572 20.92 -25.24 26.28
CA ARG A 572 20.58 -25.54 27.68
C ARG A 572 19.13 -26.05 27.75
N PRO A 573 18.74 -26.84 28.76
CA PRO A 573 17.44 -27.53 28.79
C PRO A 573 16.24 -26.56 28.84
N GLN A 574 15.47 -26.55 27.74
CA GLN A 574 14.11 -26.01 27.57
C GLN A 574 13.79 -24.67 28.28
N TYR A 575 13.99 -23.56 27.56
CA TYR A 575 13.41 -22.27 27.92
C TYR A 575 12.05 -22.11 27.23
N TYR A 576 11.03 -21.78 28.02
CA TYR A 576 9.77 -21.20 27.57
C TYR A 576 9.83 -19.73 27.97
N TRP A 577 9.40 -18.84 27.08
CA TRP A 577 9.40 -17.40 27.26
C TRP A 577 7.94 -16.93 27.29
N GLU A 578 7.58 -16.19 28.32
CA GLU A 578 6.21 -15.74 28.59
C GLU A 578 6.14 -14.23 28.37
N VAL A 579 5.83 -13.85 27.15
CA VAL A 579 5.80 -12.46 26.70
C VAL A 579 4.41 -11.88 26.99
N SER A 580 4.35 -10.75 27.68
CA SER A 580 3.12 -9.97 27.86
C SER A 580 3.27 -8.57 27.28
N MET A 581 2.17 -8.03 26.75
CA MET A 581 2.11 -6.71 26.13
C MET A 581 0.91 -5.91 26.61
N GLU A 582 1.14 -4.62 26.89
CA GLU A 582 0.08 -3.67 27.22
C GLU A 582 0.01 -2.57 26.15
N TYR A 583 -1.19 -1.99 25.99
CA TYR A 583 -1.48 -0.94 25.02
C TYR A 583 -2.35 0.14 25.63
N ASP A 584 -2.22 1.36 25.12
CA ASP A 584 -3.16 2.44 25.41
C ASP A 584 -4.44 2.35 24.55
N ASP A 585 -5.40 3.26 24.76
CA ASP A 585 -6.69 3.21 24.06
C ASP A 585 -6.57 3.40 22.54
N LEU A 586 -5.44 3.94 22.07
CA LEU A 586 -5.11 4.15 20.66
C LEU A 586 -4.39 2.93 20.05
N SER A 587 -4.25 1.85 20.82
CA SER A 587 -3.50 0.64 20.47
C SER A 587 -2.01 0.88 20.22
N ARG A 588 -1.41 1.84 20.92
CA ARG A 588 0.06 2.04 20.98
C ARG A 588 0.61 1.22 22.13
N MET A 589 1.69 0.48 21.91
CA MET A 589 2.29 -0.43 22.91
C MET A 589 2.91 0.36 24.05
N THR A 590 2.41 0.20 25.28
CA THR A 590 2.94 0.87 26.48
C THR A 590 3.92 0.00 27.26
N SER A 591 3.79 -1.33 27.18
CA SER A 591 4.67 -2.28 27.88
C SER A 591 4.92 -3.54 27.06
N TYR A 592 6.12 -4.09 27.24
CA TYR A 592 6.56 -5.41 26.80
C TYR A 592 7.35 -6.04 27.95
N ALA A 593 7.05 -7.29 28.33
CA ALA A 593 7.80 -8.00 29.36
C ALA A 593 7.88 -9.50 29.06
N ASP A 594 9.09 -10.07 29.07
CA ASP A 594 9.35 -11.47 28.68
C ASP A 594 9.85 -12.33 29.85
N ALA A 595 8.91 -12.91 30.62
CA ALA A 595 9.13 -13.42 31.97
C ALA A 595 9.80 -14.81 32.09
N GLY A 596 10.41 -15.33 31.01
CA GLY A 596 10.79 -16.75 30.87
C GLY A 596 11.61 -17.38 32.00
N TYR A 597 12.65 -16.70 32.53
CA TYR A 597 13.35 -17.07 33.78
C TYR A 597 14.34 -16.00 34.23
N GLY A 598 14.26 -15.53 35.48
CA GLY A 598 15.20 -14.56 36.05
C GLY A 598 14.86 -13.10 35.74
N ALA A 599 15.84 -12.20 35.83
CA ALA A 599 15.66 -10.82 35.39
C ALA A 599 15.44 -10.81 33.87
N ALA A 600 14.32 -10.24 33.45
CA ALA A 600 13.70 -10.44 32.14
C ALA A 600 13.92 -9.25 31.22
N PRO A 601 14.00 -9.44 29.89
CA PRO A 601 13.87 -8.35 28.94
C PRO A 601 12.51 -7.66 29.12
N THR A 602 12.53 -6.37 29.43
CA THR A 602 11.33 -5.53 29.53
C THR A 602 11.53 -4.26 28.71
N THR A 603 10.43 -3.65 28.26
CA THR A 603 10.45 -2.28 27.76
C THR A 603 9.15 -1.58 28.09
N PHE A 604 9.24 -0.38 28.66
CA PHE A 604 8.12 0.53 28.89
C PHE A 604 8.26 1.75 27.96
N PHE A 605 7.13 2.24 27.45
CA PHE A 605 7.08 3.36 26.50
C PHE A 605 6.06 4.41 26.94
N GLU A 606 6.48 5.68 26.95
CA GLU A 606 5.55 6.81 26.99
C GLU A 606 5.53 7.56 25.66
N TYR A 607 4.37 8.14 25.34
CA TYR A 607 4.12 8.82 24.08
C TYR A 607 3.53 10.21 24.31
N ASP A 608 3.92 11.17 23.46
CA ASP A 608 3.15 12.40 23.31
C ASP A 608 1.82 12.16 22.55
N LYS A 609 1.05 13.23 22.31
CA LYS A 609 -0.24 13.13 21.61
C LYS A 609 -0.18 12.80 20.13
N HIS A 610 0.98 12.96 19.49
CA HIS A 610 1.24 12.53 18.12
C HIS A 610 1.74 11.08 18.06
N GLY A 611 2.12 10.48 19.18
CA GLY A 611 2.83 9.20 19.17
C GLY A 611 4.32 9.34 18.87
N ASN A 612 4.96 10.48 19.13
CA ASN A 612 6.40 10.46 19.33
C ASN A 612 6.67 9.75 20.67
N ILE A 613 7.59 8.78 20.68
CA ILE A 613 8.09 8.17 21.92
C ILE A 613 8.88 9.24 22.68
N ILE A 614 8.49 9.52 23.92
CA ILE A 614 9.15 10.52 24.81
C ILE A 614 9.95 9.87 25.94
N TYR A 615 9.66 8.61 26.26
CA TYR A 615 10.38 7.83 27.27
C TYR A 615 10.51 6.38 26.84
N ILE A 616 11.67 5.78 27.08
CA ILE A 616 11.94 4.34 26.96
C ILE A 616 12.71 3.90 28.21
N ASP A 617 12.15 3.02 29.03
CA ASP A 617 12.91 2.25 30.03
C ASP A 617 12.99 0.81 29.52
N ARG A 618 14.21 0.27 29.42
CA ARG A 618 14.46 -1.07 28.89
C ARG A 618 15.42 -1.82 29.80
N SER A 619 15.06 -3.04 30.18
CA SER A 619 16.00 -4.01 30.77
C SER A 619 16.43 -5.04 29.74
N GLY A 620 17.69 -5.44 29.77
CA GLY A 620 18.33 -6.31 28.78
C GLY A 620 19.58 -7.00 29.31
N VAL A 621 20.32 -7.68 28.44
CA VAL A 621 21.57 -8.36 28.83
C VAL A 621 22.67 -7.33 29.06
N THR A 622 23.22 -7.32 30.27
CA THR A 622 24.19 -6.30 30.73
C THR A 622 25.58 -6.86 31.02
N ALA A 623 25.68 -8.17 31.25
CA ALA A 623 26.92 -8.95 31.33
C ALA A 623 26.63 -10.43 31.04
N GLU A 624 27.65 -11.30 31.04
CA GLU A 624 27.45 -12.75 30.88
C GLU A 624 26.52 -13.30 31.99
N ASP A 625 25.37 -13.84 31.58
CA ASP A 625 24.29 -14.33 32.45
C ASP A 625 23.74 -13.27 33.46
N SER A 626 23.84 -11.95 33.16
CA SER A 626 23.24 -10.83 33.95
C SER A 626 22.26 -9.98 33.11
N TYR A 627 21.19 -9.49 33.76
CA TYR A 627 20.19 -8.62 33.16
C TYR A 627 19.82 -7.48 34.12
N ASP A 628 19.90 -6.24 33.65
CA ASP A 628 19.53 -5.01 34.37
C ASP A 628 18.98 -3.97 33.37
N SER A 629 18.59 -2.77 33.84
CA SER A 629 18.20 -1.65 32.97
C SER A 629 19.39 -1.23 32.09
N CYS A 630 19.22 -1.26 30.77
CA CYS A 630 20.22 -0.95 29.76
C CYS A 630 19.93 0.35 28.98
N ASP A 631 18.70 0.86 29.06
CA ASP A 631 18.32 2.17 28.54
C ASP A 631 17.32 2.80 29.54
N GLU A 632 17.55 4.05 29.98
CA GLU A 632 16.50 4.89 30.61
C GLU A 632 16.45 6.23 29.87
N LEU A 633 15.87 6.21 28.67
CA LEU A 633 15.91 7.30 27.69
C LEU A 633 14.76 8.28 27.91
N THR A 634 15.08 9.51 28.26
CA THR A 634 14.20 10.67 28.07
C THR A 634 14.48 11.31 26.71
N ILE A 635 13.49 11.32 25.81
CA ILE A 635 13.60 11.81 24.43
C ILE A 635 12.85 13.13 24.28
N THR A 636 13.58 14.23 24.08
CA THR A 636 13.00 15.56 23.82
C THR A 636 12.83 15.76 22.31
N HIS A 637 11.69 16.33 21.87
CA HIS A 637 11.41 16.59 20.45
C HIS A 637 11.20 18.08 20.15
N SER A 638 11.66 18.50 18.96
CA SER A 638 11.34 19.78 18.32
C SER A 638 10.33 19.54 17.20
N GLY A 639 9.05 19.63 17.50
CA GLY A 639 8.03 19.11 16.58
C GLY A 639 7.95 17.60 16.69
N ASN A 640 7.96 16.91 15.55
CA ASN A 640 8.09 15.44 15.50
C ASN A 640 9.55 14.97 15.35
N GLN A 641 10.52 15.88 15.35
CA GLN A 641 11.95 15.60 15.21
C GLN A 641 12.61 15.43 16.59
N VAL A 642 13.45 14.40 16.78
CA VAL A 642 14.27 14.29 18.01
C VAL A 642 15.12 15.54 18.12
N GLN A 643 15.16 16.15 19.30
CA GLN A 643 16.09 17.21 19.63
C GLN A 643 17.29 16.61 20.35
N SER A 644 17.06 16.00 21.51
CA SER A 644 18.10 15.37 22.33
C SER A 644 17.55 14.13 23.04
N VAL A 645 18.47 13.24 23.40
CA VAL A 645 18.23 12.04 24.21
C VAL A 645 19.07 12.15 25.48
N VAL A 646 18.47 11.84 26.63
CA VAL A 646 19.17 11.70 27.90
C VAL A 646 18.96 10.29 28.37
N ASP A 647 20.04 9.52 28.46
CA ASP A 647 20.04 8.21 29.10
C ASP A 647 20.45 8.39 30.56
N ALA A 648 19.63 7.91 31.49
CA ALA A 648 19.94 7.93 32.92
C ALA A 648 20.71 6.68 33.39
N THR A 649 20.80 5.65 32.54
CA THR A 649 21.69 4.50 32.77
C THR A 649 23.10 4.80 32.25
N ASP A 650 24.13 4.48 33.05
CA ASP A 650 25.54 4.69 32.69
C ASP A 650 26.23 3.34 32.55
N TYR A 651 26.17 2.75 31.35
CA TYR A 651 26.65 1.39 31.11
C TYR A 651 28.11 1.29 30.68
N SER A 652 28.73 0.18 31.09
CA SER A 652 30.17 -0.08 30.96
C SER A 652 30.73 0.05 29.53
N GLU A 653 32.05 0.21 29.43
CA GLU A 653 32.77 0.25 28.14
C GLU A 653 32.62 -1.02 27.28
N THR A 654 32.05 -2.11 27.83
CA THR A 654 31.82 -3.37 27.13
C THR A 654 30.46 -3.44 26.44
N TYR A 655 30.44 -4.05 25.25
CA TYR A 655 29.27 -4.14 24.37
C TYR A 655 28.57 -5.51 24.58
N TYR A 656 27.48 -5.52 25.34
CA TYR A 656 26.64 -6.70 25.62
C TYR A 656 25.21 -6.54 25.09
N SER A 657 24.91 -5.43 24.42
CA SER A 657 23.56 -5.01 24.05
C SER A 657 23.63 -4.08 22.84
N TYR A 658 22.58 -4.11 22.00
CA TYR A 658 22.40 -3.22 20.84
C TYR A 658 21.63 -1.93 21.22
N ASP A 659 21.69 -1.57 22.50
CA ASP A 659 21.06 -0.43 23.16
C ASP A 659 21.47 0.93 22.60
N PHE A 660 20.75 1.98 22.99
CA PHE A 660 21.17 3.35 22.72
C PHE A 660 22.49 3.62 23.45
N ARG A 661 23.48 4.22 22.76
CA ARG A 661 24.75 4.58 23.39
C ARG A 661 25.27 5.93 22.96
N ASN A 662 25.77 6.66 23.94
CA ASN A 662 26.50 7.91 23.76
C ASN A 662 27.97 7.64 23.37
N LEU A 663 28.20 7.15 22.15
CA LEU A 663 29.52 6.76 21.63
C LEU A 663 30.53 7.92 21.51
N THR A 664 30.08 9.16 21.64
CA THR A 664 30.91 10.38 21.64
C THR A 664 31.10 11.00 23.03
N GLY A 665 30.32 10.62 24.03
CA GLY A 665 30.34 11.21 25.37
C GLY A 665 29.77 12.64 25.43
N VAL A 666 28.86 13.01 24.52
CA VAL A 666 28.26 14.35 24.47
C VAL A 666 27.15 14.52 25.51
N GLY A 667 27.10 15.68 26.16
CA GLY A 667 26.05 15.97 27.14
C GLY A 667 24.67 16.27 26.51
N PRO A 668 23.62 16.47 27.34
CA PRO A 668 22.24 16.70 26.91
C PRO A 668 22.01 18.01 26.12
N SER A 669 23.04 18.86 26.01
CA SER A 669 23.05 20.07 25.17
C SER A 669 23.41 19.80 23.71
N ALA A 670 23.84 18.59 23.36
CA ALA A 670 23.97 18.17 21.98
C ALA A 670 22.59 17.92 21.36
N SER A 671 22.45 18.26 20.08
CA SER A 671 21.19 18.13 19.34
C SER A 671 21.39 17.33 18.06
N TYR A 672 20.38 16.55 17.69
CA TYR A 672 20.19 16.09 16.33
C TYR A 672 19.99 17.29 15.39
N GLU A 673 20.39 17.13 14.13
CA GLU A 673 20.17 18.12 13.06
C GLU A 673 19.45 17.45 11.89
N TYR A 674 18.68 18.24 11.13
CA TYR A 674 17.84 17.80 10.02
C TYR A 674 18.01 18.71 8.81
N ASP A 675 17.80 18.17 7.61
CA ASP A 675 17.72 18.96 6.38
C ASP A 675 16.33 19.61 6.18
N LEU A 676 16.20 20.45 5.15
CA LEU A 676 14.93 21.15 4.86
C LEU A 676 13.79 20.21 4.44
N ASN A 677 14.06 18.92 4.24
CA ASN A 677 13.06 17.89 3.97
C ASN A 677 12.72 17.06 5.22
N GLY A 678 13.34 17.35 6.37
CA GLY A 678 13.09 16.65 7.63
C GLY A 678 13.79 15.29 7.75
N ALA A 679 14.81 14.99 6.95
CA ALA A 679 15.66 13.82 7.16
C ALA A 679 16.86 14.19 8.06
N VAL A 680 17.28 13.27 8.94
CA VAL A 680 18.42 13.49 9.85
C VAL A 680 19.70 13.74 9.04
N THR A 681 20.45 14.78 9.41
CA THR A 681 21.78 15.09 8.89
C THR A 681 22.88 14.90 9.94
N LYS A 682 22.53 14.73 11.21
CA LYS A 682 23.48 14.49 12.30
C LYS A 682 22.86 13.74 13.46
N ASP A 683 23.53 12.68 13.89
CA ASP A 683 23.36 12.06 15.20
C ASP A 683 24.60 12.38 16.05
N PRO A 684 24.47 13.21 17.10
CA PRO A 684 25.61 13.62 17.89
C PRO A 684 26.10 12.52 18.84
N TYR A 685 25.27 11.55 19.20
CA TYR A 685 25.55 10.48 20.16
C TYR A 685 26.32 9.34 19.50
N LYS A 686 25.91 8.93 18.29
CA LYS A 686 26.64 7.99 17.43
C LYS A 686 27.88 8.64 16.78
N GLY A 687 27.95 9.98 16.78
CA GLY A 687 29.02 10.75 16.14
C GLY A 687 28.92 10.71 14.62
N ALA A 688 27.70 10.59 14.08
CA ALA A 688 27.43 10.40 12.67
C ALA A 688 26.97 11.72 12.02
N THR A 689 27.53 12.04 10.86
CA THR A 689 27.06 13.09 9.94
C THR A 689 26.55 12.42 8.68
N ILE A 690 25.32 12.75 8.27
CA ILE A 690 24.59 12.12 7.18
C ILE A 690 24.35 13.16 6.08
N ILE A 691 24.72 12.81 4.85
CA ILE A 691 24.33 13.54 3.65
C ILE A 691 23.20 12.74 2.99
N ASN A 692 22.04 13.35 2.81
CA ASN A 692 20.88 12.72 2.16
C ASN A 692 20.82 13.05 0.66
N ASN A 693 20.38 12.07 -0.14
CA ASN A 693 20.12 12.25 -1.57
C ASN A 693 18.73 12.89 -1.83
N SER A 694 18.37 13.11 -3.09
CA SER A 694 17.06 13.68 -3.49
C SER A 694 15.85 12.82 -3.15
N LEU A 695 16.06 11.57 -2.69
CA LEU A 695 15.05 10.62 -2.26
C LEU A 695 14.93 10.52 -0.72
N ASN A 696 15.59 11.44 0.01
CA ASN A 696 15.71 11.48 1.48
C ASN A 696 16.34 10.21 2.09
N LEU A 697 17.25 9.55 1.36
CA LEU A 697 18.05 8.44 1.87
C LEU A 697 19.49 8.87 2.18
N PRO A 698 20.16 8.22 3.16
CA PRO A 698 21.59 8.35 3.37
C PRO A 698 22.37 8.03 2.09
N GLN A 699 23.06 9.04 1.57
CA GLN A 699 24.01 8.96 0.47
C GLN A 699 25.43 8.69 1.01
N GLN A 700 25.78 9.38 2.10
CA GLN A 700 27.03 9.19 2.81
C GLN A 700 26.78 9.35 4.30
N ILE A 701 27.29 8.42 5.10
CA ILE A 701 27.31 8.48 6.57
C ILE A 701 28.77 8.50 6.99
N THR A 702 29.24 9.62 7.54
CA THR A 702 30.59 9.76 8.11
C THR A 702 30.48 9.64 9.63
N VAL A 703 31.20 8.70 10.22
CA VAL A 703 31.19 8.45 11.67
C VAL A 703 32.55 8.83 12.25
N ASN A 704 32.54 9.51 13.40
CA ASN A 704 33.74 9.86 14.15
C ASN A 704 33.42 9.82 15.65
N ASN A 705 33.62 8.65 16.28
CA ASN A 705 33.27 8.41 17.68
C ASN A 705 34.44 7.72 18.44
N ASN A 706 34.19 7.27 19.66
CA ASN A 706 35.21 6.63 20.51
C ASN A 706 35.54 5.18 20.09
N LEU A 707 34.71 4.54 19.25
CA LEU A 707 34.93 3.18 18.73
C LEU A 707 35.72 3.20 17.42
N ALA A 708 35.31 4.06 16.49
CA ALA A 708 35.81 4.09 15.12
C ALA A 708 35.73 5.49 14.50
N SER A 709 36.47 5.67 13.41
CA SER A 709 36.21 6.74 12.45
C SER A 709 36.25 6.22 11.03
N GLY A 710 35.36 6.71 10.18
CA GLY A 710 35.22 6.21 8.83
C GLY A 710 34.04 6.83 8.11
N SER A 711 33.71 6.29 6.93
CA SER A 711 32.48 6.65 6.23
C SER A 711 31.93 5.49 5.41
N ILE A 712 30.62 5.47 5.21
CA ILE A 712 29.92 4.58 4.28
C ILE A 712 29.27 5.44 3.22
N THR A 713 29.48 5.11 1.96
CA THR A 713 28.84 5.73 0.79
C THR A 713 27.89 4.73 0.16
N TYR A 714 26.65 5.15 -0.08
CA TYR A 714 25.61 4.35 -0.72
C TYR A 714 25.29 4.91 -2.10
N ILE A 715 25.23 4.03 -3.09
CA ILE A 715 24.77 4.35 -4.44
C ILE A 715 23.46 3.64 -4.67
N TYR A 716 22.48 4.39 -5.16
CA TYR A 716 21.17 3.91 -5.52
C TYR A 716 20.94 4.18 -6.99
N LEU A 717 20.07 3.40 -7.63
CA LEU A 717 19.37 3.88 -8.82
C LEU A 717 18.46 5.05 -8.43
N ALA A 718 18.14 5.96 -9.35
CA ALA A 718 17.21 7.08 -9.10
C ALA A 718 15.76 6.62 -8.80
N THR A 719 15.52 5.32 -8.86
CA THR A 719 14.33 4.60 -8.42
C THR A 719 14.30 4.35 -6.91
N GLY A 720 15.44 4.43 -6.22
CA GLY A 720 15.62 4.11 -4.81
C GLY A 720 16.11 2.69 -4.52
N GLU A 721 16.38 1.86 -5.54
CA GLU A 721 17.05 0.56 -5.37
C GLU A 721 18.53 0.79 -5.00
N LYS A 722 18.97 0.30 -3.85
CA LYS A 722 20.38 0.32 -3.42
C LYS A 722 21.16 -0.69 -4.26
N ILE A 723 22.23 -0.24 -4.92
CA ILE A 723 23.07 -1.08 -5.80
C ILE A 723 24.51 -1.21 -5.32
N MET A 724 24.99 -0.30 -4.46
CA MET A 724 26.32 -0.38 -3.87
C MET A 724 26.35 0.25 -2.48
N ALA A 725 27.12 -0.36 -1.58
CA ALA A 725 27.60 0.24 -0.33
C ALA A 725 29.12 0.12 -0.29
N SER A 726 29.84 1.19 0.01
CA SER A 726 31.30 1.20 0.14
C SER A 726 31.69 1.89 1.43
N SER A 727 32.41 1.18 2.29
CA SER A 727 32.82 1.64 3.62
C SER A 727 34.33 1.67 3.77
N SER A 728 34.84 2.73 4.39
CA SER A 728 36.22 2.83 4.88
C SER A 728 36.19 3.05 6.39
N VAL A 729 36.88 2.22 7.17
CA VAL A 729 36.78 2.20 8.65
C VAL A 729 38.15 2.05 9.32
N SER A 730 38.48 3.00 10.19
CA SER A 730 39.62 2.94 11.13
C SER A 730 39.14 2.68 12.56
N LEU A 731 39.51 1.54 13.14
CA LEU A 731 39.13 1.16 14.51
C LEU A 731 40.05 1.79 15.57
N ARG A 732 39.46 2.34 16.64
CA ARG A 732 40.17 3.13 17.69
C ARG A 732 40.33 2.44 19.04
N ARG A 733 39.49 1.45 19.37
CA ARG A 733 39.59 0.65 20.61
C ARG A 733 39.49 -0.84 20.32
N SER A 734 40.16 -1.66 21.13
CA SER A 734 40.11 -3.13 21.09
C SER A 734 38.86 -3.69 21.79
N LEU A 735 37.67 -3.16 21.46
CA LEU A 735 36.38 -3.69 21.91
C LEU A 735 35.92 -4.77 20.93
N ASN A 736 35.15 -5.77 21.41
CA ASN A 736 34.84 -7.03 20.71
C ASN A 736 34.56 -6.85 19.19
N PRO A 737 35.55 -7.05 18.30
CA PRO A 737 35.45 -6.49 16.94
C PRO A 737 34.43 -7.21 16.05
N ALA A 738 33.99 -8.41 16.45
CA ALA A 738 33.10 -9.27 15.66
C ALA A 738 31.72 -8.66 15.38
N GLU A 739 31.26 -7.71 16.20
CA GLU A 739 29.97 -7.04 16.00
C GLU A 739 30.09 -5.64 15.38
N ILE A 740 31.15 -4.89 15.73
CA ILE A 740 31.36 -3.49 15.29
C ILE A 740 31.98 -3.41 13.88
N ALA A 741 32.72 -4.45 13.47
CA ALA A 741 33.54 -4.44 12.25
C ALA A 741 33.28 -5.64 11.31
N GLY A 742 32.12 -6.29 11.42
CA GLY A 742 31.66 -7.34 10.49
C GLY A 742 32.49 -8.63 10.45
N GLY A 743 33.54 -8.78 11.27
CA GLY A 743 34.49 -9.89 11.17
C GLY A 743 35.56 -9.92 12.26
N VAL A 744 36.37 -10.98 12.22
CA VAL A 744 37.21 -11.50 13.32
C VAL A 744 38.04 -10.45 14.08
N SER A 745 38.13 -10.66 15.40
CA SER A 745 38.95 -9.90 16.35
C SER A 745 40.44 -9.84 15.97
N THR A 746 40.93 -8.63 15.69
CA THR A 746 42.36 -8.33 15.55
C THR A 746 42.76 -7.29 16.60
N MET A 747 43.77 -7.59 17.43
CA MET A 747 44.29 -6.70 18.48
C MET A 747 45.09 -5.49 17.96
N ALA A 748 44.88 -5.09 16.71
CA ALA A 748 45.51 -3.95 16.06
C ALA A 748 44.45 -3.14 15.32
N SER A 749 44.61 -1.81 15.30
CA SER A 749 43.87 -0.94 14.39
C SER A 749 44.16 -1.40 12.96
N THR A 750 43.15 -1.95 12.30
CA THR A 750 43.20 -2.23 10.86
C THR A 750 42.26 -1.24 10.20
N ASP A 751 42.82 -0.44 9.28
CA ASP A 751 42.00 0.26 8.31
C ASP A 751 41.39 -0.82 7.40
N ARG A 752 40.08 -0.74 7.17
CA ARG A 752 39.34 -1.67 6.32
C ARG A 752 38.53 -0.90 5.29
N ASP A 753 38.77 -1.22 4.03
CA ASP A 753 37.94 -0.79 2.91
C ASP A 753 37.15 -2.02 2.42
N GLU A 754 35.83 -1.92 2.41
CA GLU A 754 34.92 -2.97 1.91
C GLU A 754 33.91 -2.34 0.95
N ALA A 755 33.68 -2.98 -0.21
CA ALA A 755 32.56 -2.67 -1.08
C ALA A 755 31.62 -3.88 -1.19
N THR A 756 30.33 -3.62 -1.14
CA THR A 756 29.24 -4.58 -1.39
C THR A 756 28.40 -4.09 -2.55
N PHE A 757 28.17 -4.94 -3.55
CA PHE A 757 27.32 -4.65 -4.70
C PHE A 757 26.07 -5.53 -4.65
N TYR A 758 24.92 -4.94 -5.00
CA TYR A 758 23.60 -5.56 -4.90
C TYR A 758 22.96 -5.62 -6.30
N PHE A 759 22.79 -6.83 -6.82
CA PHE A 759 22.13 -7.12 -8.10
C PHE A 759 20.82 -7.85 -7.81
N GLY A 760 19.82 -7.09 -7.35
CA GLY A 760 18.56 -7.67 -6.87
C GLY A 760 18.79 -8.59 -5.67
N ASN A 761 18.69 -9.90 -5.88
CA ASN A 761 18.91 -10.92 -4.86
C ASN A 761 20.38 -11.40 -4.77
N ILE A 762 21.23 -11.07 -5.73
CA ILE A 762 22.63 -11.51 -5.78
C ILE A 762 23.54 -10.43 -5.17
N ILE A 763 24.42 -10.84 -4.25
CA ILE A 763 25.26 -9.94 -3.45
C ILE A 763 26.73 -10.30 -3.65
N TYR A 764 27.52 -9.34 -4.13
CA TYR A 764 28.97 -9.44 -4.24
C TYR A 764 29.66 -8.58 -3.19
N LYS A 765 30.83 -9.01 -2.74
CA LYS A 765 31.75 -8.24 -1.90
C LYS A 765 33.14 -8.20 -2.52
N THR A 766 33.95 -7.20 -2.17
CA THR A 766 35.36 -7.12 -2.60
C THR A 766 36.31 -7.76 -1.59
N THR A 767 37.40 -8.38 -2.05
CA THR A 767 38.56 -8.69 -1.19
C THR A 767 39.34 -7.41 -0.86
N PRO A 768 40.29 -7.44 0.10
CA PRO A 768 41.19 -6.30 0.37
C PRO A 768 42.03 -5.85 -0.84
N GLU A 769 42.25 -6.74 -1.82
CA GLU A 769 42.92 -6.45 -3.08
C GLU A 769 42.00 -5.78 -4.13
N GLY A 770 40.69 -5.71 -3.86
CA GLY A 770 39.67 -5.09 -4.72
C GLY A 770 38.86 -6.06 -5.58
N GLU A 771 39.18 -7.36 -5.56
CA GLU A 771 38.56 -8.36 -6.43
C GLU A 771 37.14 -8.73 -5.96
N PRO A 772 36.11 -8.73 -6.83
CA PRO A 772 34.75 -9.11 -6.46
C PRO A 772 34.58 -10.64 -6.29
N TYR A 773 33.88 -11.05 -5.24
CA TYR A 773 33.45 -12.42 -5.00
C TYR A 773 31.98 -12.48 -4.60
N LEU A 774 31.30 -13.58 -4.95
CA LEU A 774 29.91 -13.84 -4.57
C LEU A 774 29.83 -14.11 -3.07
N ASP A 775 29.21 -13.21 -2.29
CA ASP A 775 29.00 -13.42 -0.85
C ASP A 775 27.74 -14.23 -0.58
N LYS A 776 26.65 -13.94 -1.32
CA LYS A 776 25.33 -14.51 -1.07
C LYS A 776 24.39 -14.39 -2.26
N ILE A 777 23.50 -15.38 -2.40
CA ILE A 777 22.28 -15.29 -3.21
C ILE A 777 21.09 -15.35 -2.25
N LEU A 778 20.25 -14.33 -2.20
CA LEU A 778 19.00 -14.34 -1.43
C LEU A 778 17.94 -15.17 -2.18
N ILE A 779 17.17 -15.96 -1.46
CA ILE A 779 16.07 -16.76 -1.98
C ILE A 779 14.86 -16.63 -1.05
N ASP A 780 13.68 -17.02 -1.52
CA ASP A 780 12.49 -17.09 -0.67
C ASP A 780 12.78 -18.01 0.54
N ASN A 781 12.41 -17.55 1.74
CA ASN A 781 12.69 -18.23 3.01
C ASN A 781 14.16 -18.63 3.26
N GLY A 782 15.15 -17.98 2.64
CA GLY A 782 16.55 -18.36 2.88
C GLY A 782 17.62 -17.55 2.17
N TYR A 783 18.81 -18.15 2.10
CA TYR A 783 19.91 -17.71 1.23
C TYR A 783 20.83 -18.88 0.88
N ILE A 784 21.54 -18.75 -0.24
CA ILE A 784 22.63 -19.64 -0.64
C ILE A 784 23.95 -18.92 -0.38
N LYS A 785 24.90 -19.62 0.22
CA LYS A 785 26.29 -19.16 0.37
C LYS A 785 27.25 -20.34 0.23
N ASP A 786 28.34 -20.15 -0.51
CA ASP A 786 29.33 -21.19 -0.82
C ASP A 786 28.73 -22.45 -1.47
N GLY A 787 27.59 -22.30 -2.18
CA GLY A 787 26.81 -23.38 -2.78
C GLY A 787 25.81 -24.08 -1.83
N GLU A 788 25.88 -23.80 -0.53
CA GLU A 788 25.03 -24.39 0.50
C GLU A 788 23.77 -23.56 0.77
N TYR A 789 22.64 -24.24 0.95
CA TYR A 789 21.35 -23.62 1.26
C TYR A 789 21.16 -23.43 2.77
N TYR A 790 20.72 -22.23 3.14
CA TYR A 790 20.35 -21.86 4.50
C TYR A 790 18.92 -21.35 4.52
N PHE A 791 18.12 -21.82 5.47
CA PHE A 791 16.70 -21.50 5.57
C PHE A 791 16.43 -20.62 6.80
N TYR A 792 15.49 -19.69 6.65
CA TYR A 792 15.01 -18.81 7.70
C TYR A 792 13.74 -19.40 8.32
N ILE A 793 13.71 -19.45 9.65
CA ILE A 793 12.53 -19.75 10.45
C ILE A 793 12.06 -18.44 11.07
N LYS A 794 10.77 -18.16 10.94
CA LYS A 794 10.19 -16.83 11.15
C LYS A 794 9.10 -16.84 12.22
N ASP A 795 8.86 -15.66 12.79
CA ASP A 795 7.65 -15.40 13.60
C ASP A 795 6.44 -15.01 12.73
N HIS A 796 5.31 -14.77 13.38
CA HIS A 796 4.03 -14.39 12.79
C HIS A 796 4.06 -13.07 11.98
N LEU A 797 5.10 -12.26 12.15
CA LEU A 797 5.33 -11.01 11.40
C LEU A 797 6.28 -11.21 10.22
N GLY A 798 6.94 -12.36 10.15
CA GLY A 798 7.95 -12.66 9.14
C GLY A 798 9.37 -12.21 9.52
N ASN A 799 9.63 -11.85 10.78
CA ASN A 799 11.00 -11.58 11.23
C ASN A 799 11.79 -12.89 11.28
N ASN A 800 13.06 -12.86 10.86
CA ASN A 800 13.90 -14.05 10.91
C ASN A 800 14.33 -14.31 12.37
N ARG A 801 13.80 -15.35 13.03
CA ARG A 801 14.13 -15.75 14.42
C ARG A 801 15.23 -16.79 14.50
N ALA A 802 15.36 -17.65 13.48
CA ALA A 802 16.48 -18.57 13.36
C ALA A 802 16.93 -18.76 11.91
N THR A 803 18.20 -19.12 11.74
CA THR A 803 18.74 -19.66 10.50
C THR A 803 19.09 -21.14 10.71
N ALA A 804 18.68 -21.99 9.79
CA ALA A 804 18.98 -23.42 9.78
C ALA A 804 19.80 -23.81 8.54
N PHE A 805 20.50 -24.94 8.63
CA PHE A 805 21.12 -25.62 7.47
C PHE A 805 20.05 -26.34 6.63
N SER A 806 20.39 -26.73 5.41
CA SER A 806 19.57 -27.58 4.52
C SER A 806 19.13 -28.92 5.13
N THR A 807 19.80 -29.37 6.20
CA THR A 807 19.48 -30.55 7.03
C THR A 807 18.47 -30.28 8.15
N GLY A 808 17.99 -29.05 8.32
CA GLY A 808 17.10 -28.63 9.40
C GLY A 808 17.76 -28.43 10.78
N SER A 809 19.08 -28.54 10.88
CA SER A 809 19.80 -28.21 12.13
C SER A 809 20.02 -26.69 12.26
N VAL A 810 20.02 -26.18 13.49
CA VAL A 810 20.18 -24.74 13.78
C VAL A 810 21.62 -24.28 13.47
N LYS A 811 21.74 -23.21 12.69
CA LYS A 811 22.99 -22.47 12.43
C LYS A 811 23.15 -21.30 13.41
N GLY A 812 22.07 -20.57 13.67
CA GLY A 812 22.05 -19.44 14.60
C GLY A 812 20.64 -18.95 14.88
N MET A 813 20.51 -18.10 15.90
CA MET A 813 19.27 -17.48 16.34
C MET A 813 19.44 -15.96 16.41
N ASP A 814 18.35 -15.25 16.18
CA ASP A 814 18.25 -13.79 16.29
C ASP A 814 16.96 -13.47 17.06
N ASP A 815 17.06 -12.80 18.21
CA ASP A 815 15.92 -12.34 19.03
C ASP A 815 15.87 -10.80 19.05
N TYR A 816 14.68 -10.23 19.24
CA TYR A 816 14.44 -8.79 19.13
C TYR A 816 13.56 -8.26 20.26
N PHE A 817 13.83 -7.03 20.71
CA PHE A 817 12.81 -6.18 21.32
C PHE A 817 11.77 -5.75 20.26
N PRO A 818 10.56 -5.30 20.64
CA PRO A 818 9.45 -5.06 19.71
C PRO A 818 9.78 -4.21 18.48
N TYR A 819 10.60 -3.17 18.62
CA TYR A 819 11.00 -2.28 17.51
C TYR A 819 12.21 -2.79 16.69
N GLY A 820 12.58 -4.06 16.83
CA GLY A 820 13.62 -4.73 16.03
C GLY A 820 15.04 -4.68 16.61
N MET A 821 15.24 -4.10 17.79
CA MET A 821 16.55 -4.01 18.42
C MET A 821 17.02 -5.41 18.84
N PRO A 822 18.16 -5.91 18.36
CA PRO A 822 18.59 -7.27 18.68
C PRO A 822 18.90 -7.48 20.17
N VAL A 823 18.38 -8.54 20.74
CA VAL A 823 18.82 -9.08 22.04
C VAL A 823 20.08 -9.92 21.78
N ILE A 824 21.13 -9.77 22.59
CA ILE A 824 22.32 -10.61 22.45
C ILE A 824 22.03 -12.02 23.03
N ASP A 825 22.13 -13.07 22.21
CA ASP A 825 22.43 -14.42 22.71
C ASP A 825 23.89 -14.75 22.34
N SER A 826 24.76 -14.71 23.34
CA SER A 826 26.20 -14.85 23.20
C SER A 826 26.67 -16.24 22.76
N LYS A 827 25.78 -17.23 22.57
CA LYS A 827 26.15 -18.67 22.49
C LYS A 827 25.97 -19.34 21.11
N TRP A 828 25.57 -18.59 20.09
CA TRP A 828 25.54 -19.04 18.68
C TRP A 828 26.43 -18.23 17.71
N GLY A 829 26.84 -17.01 18.08
CA GLY A 829 27.54 -16.09 17.18
C GLY A 829 29.04 -16.30 17.04
N LYS A 830 29.51 -16.66 15.84
CA LYS A 830 30.82 -16.21 15.32
C LYS A 830 30.71 -15.30 14.10
N ASN A 831 29.69 -15.50 13.27
CA ASN A 831 29.33 -14.66 12.13
C ASN A 831 27.79 -14.64 12.00
N PRO A 832 27.07 -13.76 12.73
CA PRO A 832 25.62 -13.65 12.60
C PRO A 832 25.23 -13.08 11.23
N GLN A 833 24.02 -13.41 10.79
CA GLN A 833 23.50 -13.02 9.48
C GLN A 833 22.87 -11.61 9.54
N ALA A 834 22.90 -10.88 8.41
CA ALA A 834 22.54 -9.46 8.38
C ALA A 834 21.05 -9.15 8.17
N TYR A 835 20.25 -10.09 7.62
CA TYR A 835 18.85 -9.89 7.27
C TYR A 835 17.94 -10.33 8.43
N ARG A 836 17.59 -9.40 9.30
CA ARG A 836 17.06 -9.66 10.64
C ARG A 836 15.56 -9.32 10.75
N PHE A 837 15.24 -8.29 11.53
CA PHE A 837 13.87 -7.78 11.72
C PHE A 837 13.26 -7.33 10.38
N GLY A 838 12.01 -7.70 10.11
CA GLY A 838 11.32 -7.46 8.84
C GLY A 838 12.01 -8.03 7.60
N GLY A 839 12.94 -8.98 7.77
CA GLY A 839 13.86 -9.44 6.73
C GLY A 839 14.79 -8.34 6.20
N LYS A 840 15.03 -7.27 6.97
CA LYS A 840 15.83 -6.10 6.57
C LYS A 840 17.29 -6.24 6.96
N GLU A 841 18.14 -5.64 6.15
CA GLU A 841 19.58 -5.57 6.40
C GLU A 841 19.87 -4.62 7.57
N LEU A 842 20.56 -5.12 8.59
CA LEU A 842 21.04 -4.34 9.73
C LEU A 842 22.48 -3.87 9.49
N GLU A 843 22.66 -2.57 9.26
CA GLU A 843 23.98 -1.95 9.22
C GLU A 843 24.51 -1.75 10.65
N ARG A 844 25.65 -2.40 10.95
CA ARG A 844 26.29 -2.40 12.28
C ARG A 844 27.65 -1.71 12.29
N LEU A 845 28.23 -1.42 11.12
CA LEU A 845 29.55 -0.82 11.01
C LEU A 845 29.63 0.47 11.82
N MET A 846 30.73 0.62 12.57
CA MET A 846 31.04 1.78 13.41
C MET A 846 30.03 2.07 14.53
N GLY A 847 29.12 1.12 14.84
CA GLY A 847 28.09 1.26 15.87
C GLY A 847 26.83 2.00 15.41
N LEU A 848 26.53 2.01 14.11
CA LEU A 848 25.33 2.66 13.58
C LEU A 848 24.03 1.96 14.01
N ASN A 849 23.97 0.63 13.89
CA ASN A 849 22.83 -0.22 14.21
C ASN A 849 21.50 0.27 13.59
N LEU A 850 21.50 0.53 12.28
CA LEU A 850 20.33 1.02 11.55
C LEU A 850 19.83 -0.03 10.56
N TYR A 851 18.51 -0.17 10.43
CA TYR A 851 17.91 -1.03 9.42
C TYR A 851 17.61 -0.24 8.14
N ASP A 852 18.05 -0.79 7.00
CA ASP A 852 17.65 -0.31 5.68
C ASP A 852 16.28 -0.90 5.29
N PHE A 853 15.22 -0.12 5.49
CA PHE A 853 13.87 -0.50 5.08
C PHE A 853 13.57 -0.20 3.60
N GLN A 854 14.54 0.32 2.82
CA GLN A 854 14.45 0.80 1.44
C GLN A 854 13.95 2.23 1.27
N ALA A 855 12.73 2.59 1.71
CA ALA A 855 12.23 3.96 1.57
C ALA A 855 12.72 4.90 2.67
N ARG A 856 12.95 4.37 3.88
CA ARG A 856 13.50 5.07 5.05
C ARG A 856 14.53 4.19 5.76
N TRP A 857 15.38 4.81 6.56
CA TRP A 857 16.25 4.11 7.51
C TRP A 857 15.61 4.13 8.90
N HIS A 858 15.61 3.01 9.60
CA HIS A 858 15.00 2.82 10.92
C HIS A 858 16.06 2.70 12.01
N ASP A 859 15.90 3.44 13.10
CA ASP A 859 16.70 3.31 14.31
C ASP A 859 15.92 2.46 15.34
N PRO A 860 16.30 1.19 15.55
CA PRO A 860 15.58 0.28 16.41
C PRO A 860 15.76 0.59 17.91
N ALA A 861 16.83 1.30 18.30
CA ALA A 861 17.04 1.68 19.69
C ALA A 861 16.02 2.75 20.13
N LEU A 862 15.77 3.73 19.25
CA LEU A 862 14.79 4.82 19.43
C LEU A 862 13.38 4.48 18.91
N GLY A 863 13.19 3.32 18.28
CA GLY A 863 11.89 2.83 17.79
C GLY A 863 11.28 3.63 16.63
N ARG A 864 12.08 4.30 15.79
CA ARG A 864 11.58 5.28 14.81
C ARG A 864 12.42 5.38 13.54
N PHE A 865 11.81 5.94 12.49
CA PHE A 865 12.51 6.28 11.25
C PHE A 865 13.33 7.58 11.36
N MET A 866 14.37 7.66 10.52
CA MET A 866 15.32 8.78 10.39
C MET A 866 14.86 9.88 9.42
N SER A 867 13.73 9.71 8.74
CA SER A 867 13.14 10.68 7.82
C SER A 867 11.62 10.61 7.79
N VAL A 868 10.99 11.69 7.33
CA VAL A 868 9.53 11.83 7.20
C VAL A 868 8.96 10.75 6.27
N ASP A 869 7.86 10.12 6.70
CA ASP A 869 7.10 9.16 5.90
C ASP A 869 6.65 9.78 4.56
N PRO A 870 7.01 9.19 3.40
CA PRO A 870 6.51 9.65 2.11
C PRO A 870 4.97 9.70 2.04
N LEU A 871 4.28 8.89 2.85
CA LEU A 871 2.83 8.76 2.91
C LEU A 871 2.23 9.23 4.26
N CYS A 872 2.93 10.09 5.03
CA CYS A 872 2.46 10.63 6.32
C CYS A 872 1.04 11.24 6.27
N GLU A 873 0.61 11.74 5.11
CA GLU A 873 -0.73 12.30 4.88
C GLU A 873 -1.86 11.26 4.95
N LYS A 874 -1.55 9.96 4.93
CA LYS A 874 -2.51 8.89 5.28
C LYS A 874 -2.77 8.80 6.79
N TYR A 875 -1.90 9.41 7.60
CA TYR A 875 -1.76 9.15 9.02
C TYR A 875 -1.66 10.45 9.83
N TYR A 876 -2.48 11.47 9.50
CA TYR A 876 -2.39 12.83 10.07
C TYR A 876 -2.38 12.92 11.61
N SER A 877 -2.92 11.95 12.34
CA SER A 877 -2.90 11.90 13.82
C SER A 877 -1.64 11.27 14.42
N ILE A 878 -0.76 10.68 13.59
CA ILE A 878 0.44 9.93 13.96
C ILE A 878 1.69 10.73 13.53
N SER A 879 2.76 10.64 14.33
CA SER A 879 4.05 11.23 13.99
C SER A 879 4.56 10.73 12.63
N PRO A 880 5.02 11.61 11.71
CA PRO A 880 5.60 11.22 10.42
C PRO A 880 6.87 10.35 10.50
N TYR A 881 7.37 10.04 11.69
CA TYR A 881 8.56 9.21 11.92
C TYR A 881 8.24 7.91 12.69
N ALA A 882 7.00 7.70 13.13
CA ALA A 882 6.62 6.53 13.93
C ALA A 882 6.78 5.23 13.13
N TYR A 883 7.34 4.20 13.75
CA TYR A 883 7.35 2.85 13.19
C TYR A 883 6.02 2.16 13.51
N CYS A 884 5.33 1.63 12.50
CA CYS A 884 4.12 0.80 12.65
C CYS A 884 3.02 1.35 13.57
N ALA A 885 2.79 2.68 13.55
CA ALA A 885 1.85 3.38 14.44
C ALA A 885 2.07 3.11 15.94
N ASN A 886 3.32 2.79 16.32
CA ASN A 886 3.72 2.36 17.66
C ASN A 886 3.09 1.04 18.12
N ASN A 887 2.72 0.18 17.18
CA ASN A 887 2.23 -1.16 17.42
C ASN A 887 3.02 -2.21 16.61
N PRO A 888 4.32 -2.41 16.92
CA PRO A 888 5.21 -3.21 16.10
C PRO A 888 4.99 -4.73 16.22
N ILE A 889 4.16 -5.19 17.16
CA ILE A 889 3.76 -6.60 17.29
C ILE A 889 2.48 -6.92 16.49
N ASN A 890 1.69 -5.93 16.09
CA ASN A 890 0.48 -6.15 15.27
C ASN A 890 0.57 -5.53 13.88
N ALA A 891 1.71 -4.91 13.52
CA ALA A 891 1.89 -4.26 12.23
C ALA A 891 3.36 -4.31 11.76
N ILE A 892 3.52 -4.32 10.43
CA ILE A 892 4.80 -4.26 9.73
C ILE A 892 4.81 -3.10 8.73
N ASP A 893 6.00 -2.57 8.46
CA ASP A 893 6.24 -1.67 7.31
C ASP A 893 7.20 -2.39 6.35
N LEU A 894 6.67 -2.93 5.25
CA LEU A 894 7.44 -3.78 4.33
C LEU A 894 8.51 -3.01 3.53
N ARG A 895 8.40 -1.69 3.44
CA ARG A 895 9.28 -0.85 2.58
C ARG A 895 9.75 0.44 3.24
N GLY A 896 9.41 0.68 4.51
CA GLY A 896 9.62 1.97 5.14
C GLY A 896 8.74 3.06 4.54
N ASP A 897 7.56 2.73 3.99
CA ASP A 897 6.66 3.68 3.31
C ASP A 897 5.18 3.55 3.68
N SER A 898 4.78 2.48 4.37
CA SER A 898 3.36 2.22 4.66
C SER A 898 3.15 1.21 5.76
N ILE A 899 2.24 1.54 6.68
CA ILE A 899 1.89 0.71 7.83
C ILE A 899 0.86 -0.35 7.40
N THR A 900 1.21 -1.62 7.54
CA THR A 900 0.35 -2.78 7.27
C THR A 900 0.10 -3.54 8.57
N TYR A 901 -1.14 -3.48 9.08
CA TYR A 901 -1.53 -4.27 10.25
C TYR A 901 -1.67 -5.75 9.88
N ILE A 902 -1.00 -6.63 10.63
CA ILE A 902 -1.13 -8.08 10.56
C ILE A 902 -2.34 -8.53 11.38
N ILE A 903 -3.52 -8.09 10.92
CA ILE A 903 -4.76 -8.78 11.24
C ILE A 903 -4.84 -9.93 10.25
N ASN A 904 -4.42 -11.13 10.66
CA ASN A 904 -4.47 -12.32 9.82
C ASN A 904 -5.91 -12.81 9.61
N SER A 905 -6.80 -11.99 9.04
CA SER A 905 -8.05 -12.47 8.46
C SER A 905 -7.73 -13.16 7.13
N THR A 906 -7.32 -14.43 7.16
CA THR A 906 -7.32 -15.24 5.93
C THR A 906 -8.75 -15.41 5.44
N MET A 907 -9.11 -14.56 4.48
CA MET A 907 -10.06 -14.91 3.44
C MET A 907 -9.26 -15.34 2.22
N THR A 908 -9.23 -16.65 1.97
CA THR A 908 -8.59 -17.20 0.79
C THR A 908 -9.42 -16.79 -0.42
N ASN A 909 -8.87 -15.86 -1.20
CA ASN A 909 -9.43 -15.51 -2.50
C ASN A 909 -9.41 -16.73 -3.45
N PRO A 910 -10.23 -16.76 -4.53
CA PRO A 910 -10.31 -17.88 -5.49
C PRO A 910 -9.03 -18.22 -6.28
N ASN A 911 -7.91 -17.56 -5.95
CA ASN A 911 -6.58 -17.70 -6.55
C ASN A 911 -5.48 -17.88 -5.48
N GLY A 912 -5.84 -18.22 -4.24
CA GLY A 912 -4.92 -18.70 -3.21
C GLY A 912 -3.93 -17.67 -2.62
N THR A 913 -4.07 -16.38 -2.91
CA THR A 913 -3.14 -15.36 -2.39
C THR A 913 -3.54 -14.89 -0.99
N THR A 914 -2.76 -15.24 0.04
CA THR A 914 -2.91 -14.69 1.39
C THR A 914 -2.72 -13.17 1.34
N SER A 915 -3.78 -12.42 1.58
CA SER A 915 -3.75 -10.96 1.58
C SER A 915 -4.74 -10.42 2.62
N ILE A 916 -4.26 -9.49 3.43
CA ILE A 916 -5.08 -8.79 4.43
C ILE A 916 -5.89 -7.73 3.68
N SER A 917 -7.22 -7.77 3.77
CA SER A 917 -8.04 -6.67 3.29
C SER A 917 -9.36 -6.53 4.02
N SER A 918 -9.63 -5.33 4.53
CA SER A 918 -10.92 -4.72 4.28
C SER A 918 -11.07 -4.57 2.76
N SER A 919 -12.05 -5.25 2.16
CA SER A 919 -12.14 -5.41 0.69
C SER A 919 -12.43 -4.08 -0.03
N THR A 920 -11.36 -3.35 -0.36
CA THR A 920 -11.41 -2.24 -1.30
C THR A 920 -11.32 -2.81 -2.70
N TYR A 921 -12.43 -2.77 -3.44
CA TYR A 921 -12.44 -3.16 -4.85
C TYR A 921 -12.12 -1.96 -5.74
N TYR A 922 -11.36 -2.19 -6.80
CA TYR A 922 -11.00 -1.17 -7.78
C TYR A 922 -11.60 -1.54 -9.13
N TYR A 923 -12.36 -0.66 -9.78
CA TYR A 923 -12.83 -0.98 -11.13
C TYR A 923 -11.63 -1.12 -12.06
N GLY A 924 -11.58 -2.18 -12.86
CA GLY A 924 -10.40 -2.52 -13.65
C GLY A 924 -10.66 -3.71 -14.57
N GLN A 925 -9.59 -4.29 -15.11
CA GLN A 925 -9.62 -5.46 -15.99
C GLN A 925 -8.88 -6.63 -15.33
N ASP A 926 -9.48 -7.83 -15.33
CA ASP A 926 -8.82 -9.05 -14.86
C ASP A 926 -7.84 -9.63 -15.89
N ALA A 927 -7.08 -10.65 -15.49
CA ALA A 927 -6.14 -11.36 -16.35
C ALA A 927 -6.78 -12.08 -17.56
N ASN A 928 -8.12 -12.18 -17.60
CA ASN A 928 -8.88 -12.79 -18.70
C ASN A 928 -9.46 -11.73 -19.66
N GLY A 929 -9.25 -10.44 -19.37
CA GLY A 929 -9.76 -9.34 -20.16
C GLY A 929 -11.18 -8.88 -19.79
N ASN A 930 -11.79 -9.44 -18.74
CA ASN A 930 -13.10 -9.02 -18.25
C ASN A 930 -12.96 -7.73 -17.44
N TYR A 931 -13.92 -6.82 -17.58
CA TYR A 931 -13.94 -5.57 -16.82
C TYR A 931 -14.98 -5.61 -15.69
N GLY A 932 -14.58 -5.18 -14.51
CA GLY A 932 -15.43 -5.10 -13.33
C GLY A 932 -14.65 -4.69 -12.08
N PHE A 933 -15.27 -4.82 -10.91
CA PHE A 933 -14.61 -4.50 -9.64
C PHE A 933 -13.57 -5.54 -9.27
N ILE A 934 -12.30 -5.24 -9.52
CA ILE A 934 -11.17 -6.12 -9.22
C ILE A 934 -10.95 -6.17 -7.71
N GLY A 935 -10.98 -7.37 -7.13
CA GLY A 935 -10.65 -7.59 -5.72
C GLY A 935 -9.14 -7.58 -5.48
N SER A 936 -8.72 -7.78 -4.23
CA SER A 936 -7.31 -8.01 -3.85
C SER A 936 -6.66 -9.22 -4.57
N ASN A 937 -7.48 -10.03 -5.26
CA ASN A 937 -7.11 -11.19 -6.06
C ASN A 937 -6.84 -10.93 -7.55
N GLY A 938 -7.01 -9.71 -8.05
CA GLY A 938 -6.85 -9.46 -9.49
C GLY A 938 -7.95 -10.11 -10.37
N GLN A 939 -9.02 -10.63 -9.77
CA GLN A 939 -10.19 -11.18 -10.46
C GLN A 939 -11.36 -10.18 -10.39
N VAL A 940 -12.22 -10.16 -11.41
CA VAL A 940 -13.49 -9.42 -11.35
C VAL A 940 -14.37 -9.99 -10.24
N TYR A 941 -14.89 -9.10 -9.40
CA TYR A 941 -15.90 -9.38 -8.40
C TYR A 941 -17.06 -10.14 -9.04
N SER A 942 -17.22 -11.37 -8.58
CA SER A 942 -18.19 -12.38 -9.02
C SER A 942 -18.93 -12.90 -7.78
N GLY A 943 -19.33 -11.95 -6.93
CA GLY A 943 -20.23 -12.15 -5.80
C GLY A 943 -21.57 -11.44 -6.05
N ASN A 944 -22.52 -11.57 -5.13
CA ASN A 944 -23.90 -11.12 -5.35
C ASN A 944 -24.31 -9.82 -4.64
N ASP A 945 -23.35 -8.97 -4.25
CA ASP A 945 -23.72 -7.61 -3.88
C ASP A 945 -24.42 -6.99 -5.09
N THR A 946 -25.74 -6.85 -4.96
CA THR A 946 -26.63 -6.40 -6.02
C THR A 946 -26.29 -4.97 -6.45
N TYR A 947 -25.67 -4.18 -5.56
CA TYR A 947 -25.17 -2.87 -5.88
C TYR A 947 -23.86 -2.93 -6.67
N LEU A 948 -22.88 -3.76 -6.28
CA LEU A 948 -21.64 -3.94 -7.05
C LEU A 948 -21.89 -4.56 -8.44
N ASN A 949 -22.87 -5.45 -8.58
CA ASN A 949 -23.24 -6.04 -9.87
C ASN A 949 -23.98 -5.05 -10.78
N ASN A 950 -24.92 -4.27 -10.21
CA ASN A 950 -25.55 -3.17 -10.95
C ASN A 950 -24.54 -2.10 -11.34
N LEU A 951 -23.57 -1.79 -10.47
CA LEU A 951 -22.54 -0.80 -10.72
C LEU A 951 -21.52 -1.30 -11.76
N THR A 952 -21.10 -2.56 -11.68
CA THR A 952 -20.29 -3.22 -12.74
C THR A 952 -21.00 -3.18 -14.08
N THR A 953 -22.30 -3.45 -14.10
CA THR A 953 -23.13 -3.37 -15.32
C THR A 953 -23.22 -1.92 -15.83
N ALA A 954 -23.43 -0.94 -14.95
CA ALA A 954 -23.52 0.47 -15.32
C ALA A 954 -22.19 1.03 -15.87
N ILE A 955 -21.07 0.75 -15.21
CA ILE A 955 -19.74 1.18 -15.65
C ILE A 955 -19.35 0.44 -16.94
N ASN A 956 -19.68 -0.85 -17.11
CA ASN A 956 -19.49 -1.53 -18.39
C ASN A 956 -20.35 -0.94 -19.51
N ASN A 957 -21.61 -0.60 -19.26
CA ASN A 957 -22.49 0.05 -20.25
C ASN A 957 -21.98 1.43 -20.66
N LEU A 958 -21.37 2.19 -19.75
CA LEU A 958 -20.62 3.41 -20.11
C LEU A 958 -19.41 3.05 -20.99
N ARG A 959 -18.59 2.11 -20.55
CA ARG A 959 -17.33 1.71 -21.22
C ARG A 959 -17.51 1.19 -22.65
N VAL A 960 -18.55 0.39 -22.90
CA VAL A 960 -18.83 -0.16 -24.25
C VAL A 960 -19.82 0.69 -25.05
N GLY A 961 -20.48 1.66 -24.42
CA GLY A 961 -21.49 2.51 -25.04
C GLY A 961 -20.92 3.55 -26.01
N GLY A 962 -19.65 3.92 -25.88
CA GLY A 962 -18.97 4.86 -26.78
C GLY A 962 -17.64 5.38 -26.24
N ASN A 963 -17.03 6.34 -26.96
CA ASN A 963 -15.73 6.89 -26.61
C ASN A 963 -15.80 7.72 -25.33
N VAL A 964 -16.83 8.55 -25.17
CA VAL A 964 -16.97 9.44 -24.00
C VAL A 964 -17.21 8.63 -22.74
N GLY A 965 -18.04 7.60 -22.83
CA GLY A 965 -18.24 6.63 -21.75
C GLY A 965 -16.98 5.84 -21.42
N ASN A 966 -16.23 5.39 -22.42
CA ASN A 966 -14.94 4.71 -22.21
C ASN A 966 -13.88 5.62 -21.57
N THR A 967 -13.83 6.92 -21.90
CA THR A 967 -12.92 7.89 -21.28
C THR A 967 -13.25 8.09 -19.80
N LEU A 968 -14.51 8.39 -19.45
CA LEU A 968 -14.92 8.54 -18.04
C LEU A 968 -14.56 7.30 -17.21
N VAL A 969 -14.76 6.11 -17.78
CA VAL A 969 -14.42 4.84 -17.12
C VAL A 969 -12.91 4.61 -17.06
N SER A 970 -12.14 5.05 -18.05
CA SER A 970 -10.67 4.96 -18.03
C SER A 970 -10.06 5.82 -16.93
N ASP A 971 -10.64 6.99 -16.67
CA ASP A 971 -10.19 7.88 -15.60
C ASP A 971 -10.42 7.26 -14.21
N LEU A 972 -11.56 6.57 -14.00
CA LEU A 972 -11.82 5.74 -12.80
C LEU A 972 -10.80 4.61 -12.59
N MET A 973 -10.20 4.09 -13.67
CA MET A 973 -9.23 2.98 -13.63
C MET A 973 -7.78 3.48 -13.43
N SER A 974 -7.55 4.78 -13.36
CA SER A 974 -6.21 5.36 -13.19
C SER A 974 -5.73 5.28 -11.73
N SER A 975 -4.44 5.03 -11.52
CA SER A 975 -3.88 4.82 -10.16
C SER A 975 -3.80 6.09 -9.31
N THR A 976 -3.91 7.27 -9.92
CA THR A 976 -3.85 8.58 -9.25
C THR A 976 -5.21 9.09 -8.79
N ASN A 977 -6.30 8.70 -9.45
CA ASN A 977 -7.63 9.29 -9.24
C ASN A 977 -8.56 8.30 -8.55
N ARG A 978 -8.62 8.34 -7.21
CA ARG A 978 -9.42 7.41 -6.41
C ARG A 978 -10.76 8.02 -6.02
N VAL A 979 -11.84 7.55 -6.65
CA VAL A 979 -13.23 7.89 -6.27
C VAL A 979 -13.95 6.66 -5.73
N GLN A 980 -14.57 6.78 -4.55
CA GLN A 980 -15.40 5.74 -3.96
C GLN A 980 -16.84 5.85 -4.46
N ILE A 981 -17.32 4.84 -5.18
CA ILE A 981 -18.71 4.83 -5.67
C ILE A 981 -19.59 4.04 -4.69
N VAL A 982 -20.38 4.76 -3.90
CA VAL A 982 -21.16 4.23 -2.77
C VAL A 982 -22.67 4.35 -2.99
N ARG A 983 -23.44 3.47 -2.35
CA ARG A 983 -24.91 3.41 -2.51
C ARG A 983 -25.55 4.68 -1.91
N GLY A 984 -26.24 5.46 -2.73
CA GLY A 984 -26.92 6.70 -2.29
C GLY A 984 -27.66 7.38 -3.44
N ASN A 985 -28.27 8.54 -3.22
CA ASN A 985 -28.86 9.33 -4.32
C ASN A 985 -27.75 9.84 -5.26
N ASN A 986 -28.04 9.95 -6.56
CA ASN A 986 -27.06 10.40 -7.55
C ASN A 986 -26.51 11.80 -7.21
N THR A 987 -25.26 11.85 -6.74
CA THR A 987 -24.49 13.08 -6.44
C THR A 987 -22.98 12.78 -6.50
N ALA A 988 -22.20 13.64 -7.13
CA ALA A 988 -20.74 13.67 -7.02
C ALA A 988 -20.25 14.52 -5.82
N ASP A 989 -19.08 14.17 -5.28
CA ASP A 989 -18.34 14.97 -4.32
C ASP A 989 -17.60 16.14 -4.98
N ILE A 990 -17.52 17.27 -4.26
CA ILE A 990 -16.78 18.47 -4.68
C ILE A 990 -15.25 18.29 -4.63
N ASN A 991 -14.73 17.31 -3.88
CA ASN A 991 -13.30 16.98 -3.82
C ASN A 991 -12.90 15.83 -4.76
N GLY A 992 -13.84 15.32 -5.58
CA GLY A 992 -13.56 14.24 -6.54
C GLY A 992 -13.35 12.86 -5.88
N ALA A 993 -13.66 12.72 -4.58
CA ALA A 993 -13.30 11.54 -3.79
C ALA A 993 -14.43 10.50 -3.66
N PHE A 994 -15.70 10.87 -3.88
CA PHE A 994 -16.82 9.93 -3.85
C PHE A 994 -17.95 10.27 -4.84
N ILE A 995 -18.62 9.23 -5.34
CA ILE A 995 -19.91 9.31 -6.06
C ILE A 995 -20.92 8.54 -5.24
N LYS A 996 -22.07 9.15 -4.96
CA LYS A 996 -23.27 8.41 -4.55
C LYS A 996 -24.06 8.07 -5.79
N TRP A 997 -24.49 6.82 -5.94
CA TRP A 997 -25.29 6.38 -7.08
C TRP A 997 -26.41 5.42 -6.66
N ASN A 998 -27.59 5.57 -7.28
CA ASN A 998 -28.74 4.72 -7.08
C ASN A 998 -29.05 3.95 -8.37
N PRO A 999 -28.84 2.61 -8.42
CA PRO A 999 -29.09 1.82 -9.63
C PRO A 999 -30.54 1.85 -10.12
N ASN A 1000 -31.49 2.17 -9.24
CA ASN A 1000 -32.91 2.28 -9.56
C ASN A 1000 -33.33 3.70 -10.01
N SER A 1001 -32.42 4.69 -9.95
CA SER A 1001 -32.73 6.06 -10.36
C SER A 1001 -32.74 6.18 -11.88
N THR A 1002 -33.96 6.15 -12.46
CA THR A 1002 -34.20 6.33 -13.89
C THR A 1002 -34.71 7.74 -14.25
N ALA A 1003 -34.84 8.62 -13.26
CA ALA A 1003 -35.17 10.02 -13.48
C ALA A 1003 -33.93 10.84 -13.85
N GLY A 1004 -34.14 11.86 -14.69
CA GLY A 1004 -33.16 12.83 -15.15
C GLY A 1004 -33.87 13.99 -15.84
N GLY A 1005 -33.12 14.96 -16.40
CA GLY A 1005 -33.77 16.10 -17.02
C GLY A 1005 -34.48 15.79 -18.34
N ILE A 1006 -35.39 16.69 -18.70
CA ILE A 1006 -36.41 16.48 -19.74
C ILE A 1006 -35.80 16.35 -21.14
N ASN A 1007 -36.09 15.22 -21.80
CA ASN A 1007 -35.65 14.91 -23.16
C ASN A 1007 -36.51 15.57 -24.25
N ALA A 1008 -36.15 15.37 -25.52
CA ALA A 1008 -36.79 16.01 -26.67
C ALA A 1008 -38.29 15.72 -26.85
N ILE A 1009 -38.84 14.68 -26.23
CA ILE A 1009 -40.28 14.35 -26.25
C ILE A 1009 -41.00 14.70 -24.94
N GLY A 1010 -40.32 15.36 -24.00
CA GLY A 1010 -40.91 15.79 -22.73
C GLY A 1010 -40.89 14.75 -21.61
N SER A 1011 -40.08 13.69 -21.72
CA SER A 1011 -39.93 12.67 -20.68
C SER A 1011 -38.61 12.85 -19.90
N GLU A 1012 -38.65 12.55 -18.60
CA GLU A 1012 -37.51 12.59 -17.68
C GLU A 1012 -36.74 11.26 -17.62
N ASN A 1013 -37.22 10.22 -18.31
CA ASN A 1013 -36.64 8.88 -18.21
C ASN A 1013 -35.26 8.79 -18.88
N ARG A 1014 -34.30 8.21 -18.15
CA ARG A 1014 -32.97 7.78 -18.62
C ARG A 1014 -32.58 6.43 -17.99
N PRO A 1015 -31.74 5.61 -18.64
CA PRO A 1015 -31.08 4.49 -17.97
C PRO A 1015 -30.22 5.00 -16.80
N SER A 1016 -30.19 4.27 -15.69
CA SER A 1016 -29.47 4.71 -14.47
C SER A 1016 -27.95 4.84 -14.66
N TYR A 1017 -27.36 4.14 -15.63
CA TYR A 1017 -25.95 4.28 -15.99
C TYR A 1017 -25.64 5.62 -16.69
N ILE A 1018 -26.59 6.21 -17.41
CA ILE A 1018 -26.46 7.60 -17.91
C ILE A 1018 -26.48 8.58 -16.74
N GLY A 1019 -27.20 8.23 -15.66
CA GLY A 1019 -27.11 8.94 -14.39
C GLY A 1019 -25.76 8.81 -13.70
N LEU A 1020 -25.15 7.62 -13.70
CA LEU A 1020 -23.79 7.42 -13.20
C LEU A 1020 -22.77 8.23 -14.01
N GLY A 1021 -22.86 8.20 -15.34
CA GLY A 1021 -21.98 8.95 -16.23
C GLY A 1021 -22.07 10.47 -16.07
N HIS A 1022 -23.23 10.99 -15.64
CA HIS A 1022 -23.41 12.40 -15.28
C HIS A 1022 -22.63 12.76 -13.99
N GLU A 1023 -22.73 11.94 -12.92
CA GLU A 1023 -21.92 12.16 -11.71
C GLU A 1023 -20.43 11.95 -11.97
N MET A 1024 -20.05 10.99 -12.82
CA MET A 1024 -18.66 10.79 -13.25
C MET A 1024 -18.11 12.00 -14.02
N ALA A 1025 -18.95 12.72 -14.78
CA ALA A 1025 -18.55 13.95 -15.44
C ALA A 1025 -18.24 15.07 -14.44
N HIS A 1026 -19.04 15.21 -13.36
CA HIS A 1026 -18.72 16.13 -12.27
C HIS A 1026 -17.39 15.80 -11.59
N ILE A 1027 -17.12 14.51 -11.33
CA ILE A 1027 -15.82 14.06 -10.77
C ILE A 1027 -14.67 14.35 -11.73
N GLN A 1028 -14.85 14.13 -13.04
CA GLN A 1028 -13.87 14.47 -14.07
C GLN A 1028 -13.60 15.99 -14.11
N ASP A 1029 -14.63 16.82 -13.92
CA ASP A 1029 -14.50 18.29 -13.80
C ASP A 1029 -13.69 18.70 -12.55
N VAL A 1030 -13.83 17.98 -11.43
CA VAL A 1030 -13.00 18.21 -10.22
C VAL A 1030 -11.55 17.77 -10.47
N TRP A 1031 -11.33 16.57 -11.01
CA TRP A 1031 -9.98 16.04 -11.28
C TRP A 1031 -9.19 16.89 -12.29
N ASN A 1032 -9.86 17.52 -13.24
CA ASN A 1032 -9.26 18.44 -14.20
C ASN A 1032 -9.10 19.88 -13.65
N GLY A 1033 -9.59 20.18 -12.44
CA GLY A 1033 -9.61 21.55 -11.91
C GLY A 1033 -10.42 22.51 -12.79
N THR A 1034 -11.54 22.04 -13.34
CA THR A 1034 -12.44 22.79 -14.25
C THR A 1034 -13.85 23.02 -13.71
N ILE A 1035 -14.18 22.46 -12.54
CA ILE A 1035 -15.50 22.63 -11.90
C ILE A 1035 -15.86 24.11 -11.64
N ASP A 1036 -16.98 24.57 -12.20
CA ASP A 1036 -17.53 25.91 -11.98
C ASP A 1036 -18.83 25.85 -11.17
N ASN A 1037 -18.74 26.07 -9.87
CA ASN A 1037 -19.90 26.05 -8.96
C ASN A 1037 -20.66 27.39 -8.90
N SER A 1038 -20.32 28.39 -9.72
CA SER A 1038 -21.08 29.64 -9.79
C SER A 1038 -22.48 29.41 -10.38
N THR A 1039 -23.49 30.16 -9.90
CA THR A 1039 -24.88 29.94 -10.31
C THR A 1039 -25.11 30.28 -11.79
N TRP A 1040 -25.54 29.28 -12.55
CA TRP A 1040 -25.99 29.42 -13.93
C TRP A 1040 -27.42 29.96 -14.03
N VAL A 1041 -28.36 29.32 -13.33
CA VAL A 1041 -29.79 29.62 -13.41
C VAL A 1041 -30.51 29.08 -12.16
N THR A 1042 -31.62 29.72 -11.77
CA THR A 1042 -32.47 29.23 -10.68
C THR A 1042 -33.71 28.55 -11.28
N ALA A 1043 -33.96 27.28 -10.94
CA ALA A 1043 -35.17 26.55 -11.33
C ALA A 1043 -35.77 25.85 -10.11
N GLY A 1044 -37.10 25.78 -10.00
CA GLY A 1044 -37.76 25.25 -8.80
C GLY A 1044 -37.45 25.97 -7.48
N GLY A 1045 -36.81 27.14 -7.51
CA GLY A 1045 -36.28 27.83 -6.31
C GLY A 1045 -34.87 27.39 -5.90
N VAL A 1046 -34.23 26.47 -6.65
CA VAL A 1046 -32.87 25.98 -6.41
C VAL A 1046 -31.91 26.63 -7.40
N ALA A 1047 -30.78 27.13 -6.90
CA ALA A 1047 -29.69 27.63 -7.72
C ALA A 1047 -28.91 26.46 -8.35
N ILE A 1048 -28.83 26.42 -9.68
CA ILE A 1048 -28.12 25.39 -10.45
C ILE A 1048 -26.75 25.94 -10.83
N PRO A 1049 -25.64 25.24 -10.56
CA PRO A 1049 -24.29 25.70 -10.88
C PRO A 1049 -23.95 25.58 -12.39
N ASN A 1050 -22.83 26.14 -12.79
CA ASN A 1050 -22.31 26.05 -14.17
C ASN A 1050 -21.71 24.68 -14.50
N SER A 1051 -21.18 23.95 -13.52
CA SER A 1051 -20.72 22.54 -13.62
C SER A 1051 -21.80 21.61 -14.20
N GLU A 1052 -23.06 21.86 -13.87
CA GLU A 1052 -24.21 21.15 -14.44
C GLU A 1052 -24.36 21.31 -15.96
N LYS A 1053 -23.75 22.35 -16.57
CA LYS A 1053 -23.66 22.45 -18.04
C LYS A 1053 -22.75 21.37 -18.61
N TYR A 1054 -21.59 21.16 -17.99
CA TYR A 1054 -20.60 20.18 -18.42
C TYR A 1054 -21.15 18.76 -18.23
N ALA A 1055 -21.62 18.43 -17.03
CA ALA A 1055 -22.22 17.13 -16.76
C ALA A 1055 -23.45 16.86 -17.64
N THR A 1056 -24.28 17.87 -17.94
CA THR A 1056 -25.39 17.73 -18.92
C THR A 1056 -24.89 17.56 -20.37
N HIS A 1057 -23.78 18.19 -20.76
CA HIS A 1057 -23.18 18.02 -22.08
C HIS A 1057 -22.62 16.62 -22.25
N ILE A 1058 -21.84 16.12 -21.29
CA ILE A 1058 -21.33 14.76 -21.24
C ILE A 1058 -22.49 13.76 -21.20
N GLU A 1059 -23.54 14.00 -20.38
CA GLU A 1059 -24.77 13.19 -20.40
C GLU A 1059 -25.39 13.12 -21.81
N ASN A 1060 -25.41 14.23 -22.55
CA ASN A 1060 -25.90 14.27 -23.93
C ASN A 1060 -24.98 13.57 -24.94
N GLN A 1061 -23.66 13.59 -24.74
CA GLN A 1061 -22.73 12.79 -25.53
C GLN A 1061 -22.94 11.29 -25.26
N LEU A 1062 -23.01 10.87 -24.00
CA LEU A 1062 -23.33 9.49 -23.59
C LEU A 1062 -24.66 9.03 -24.18
N ARG A 1063 -25.72 9.86 -24.09
CA ARG A 1063 -27.01 9.59 -24.72
C ARG A 1063 -26.88 9.42 -26.23
N ALA A 1064 -26.11 10.28 -26.92
CA ALA A 1064 -25.90 10.20 -28.36
C ALA A 1064 -25.18 8.92 -28.79
N GLU A 1065 -24.09 8.56 -28.11
CA GLU A 1065 -23.32 7.34 -28.37
C GLU A 1065 -24.17 6.07 -28.17
N ASN A 1066 -25.07 6.09 -27.17
CA ASN A 1066 -25.98 4.98 -26.85
C ASN A 1066 -27.34 5.04 -27.59
N GLY A 1067 -27.56 5.97 -28.53
CA GLY A 1067 -28.81 6.09 -29.28
C GLY A 1067 -30.04 6.54 -28.47
N ILE A 1068 -29.83 7.14 -27.29
CA ILE A 1068 -30.87 7.61 -26.36
C ILE A 1068 -31.26 9.06 -26.72
N LEU A 1069 -32.54 9.39 -26.56
CA LEU A 1069 -33.03 10.77 -26.78
C LEU A 1069 -32.30 11.77 -25.87
N LEU A 1070 -31.71 12.80 -26.49
CA LEU A 1070 -30.98 13.87 -25.82
C LEU A 1070 -31.85 14.60 -24.79
N ARG A 1071 -31.25 14.98 -23.67
CA ARG A 1071 -31.75 15.95 -22.69
C ARG A 1071 -31.76 17.34 -23.34
N THR A 1072 -32.81 18.09 -23.07
CA THR A 1072 -33.12 19.35 -23.79
C THR A 1072 -33.45 20.52 -22.86
N HIS A 1073 -33.86 20.22 -21.64
CA HIS A 1073 -34.16 21.19 -20.60
C HIS A 1073 -33.57 20.68 -19.28
N TYR A 1074 -33.17 21.59 -18.40
CA TYR A 1074 -32.66 21.22 -17.08
C TYR A 1074 -33.79 21.00 -16.06
N GLY A 1075 -34.82 21.87 -16.09
CA GLY A 1075 -36.00 21.79 -15.20
C GLY A 1075 -37.11 22.76 -15.63
N ILE A 1076 -38.01 23.10 -14.71
CA ILE A 1076 -39.10 24.08 -14.90
C ILE A 1076 -38.85 25.30 -14.00
N ASP A 1077 -38.99 26.50 -14.56
CA ASP A 1077 -38.97 27.74 -13.80
C ASP A 1077 -40.28 27.90 -13.02
N ALA A 1078 -40.18 27.94 -11.69
CA ALA A 1078 -41.33 28.04 -10.79
C ALA A 1078 -42.06 29.40 -10.85
N SER A 1079 -41.41 30.45 -11.37
CA SER A 1079 -41.99 31.79 -11.47
C SER A 1079 -42.81 32.00 -12.75
N THR A 1080 -42.46 31.31 -13.84
CA THR A 1080 -43.14 31.43 -15.14
C THR A 1080 -43.89 30.17 -15.59
N GLY A 1081 -43.64 29.01 -14.97
CA GLY A 1081 -44.13 27.71 -15.43
C GLY A 1081 -43.46 27.22 -16.72
N THR A 1082 -42.48 27.96 -17.24
CA THR A 1082 -41.81 27.66 -18.51
C THR A 1082 -40.73 26.60 -18.30
N ARG A 1083 -40.59 25.66 -19.25
CA ARG A 1083 -39.47 24.72 -19.26
C ARG A 1083 -38.18 25.49 -19.56
N VAL A 1084 -37.14 25.31 -18.73
CA VAL A 1084 -35.86 26.01 -18.88
C VAL A 1084 -35.05 25.34 -19.99
N GLY A 1085 -35.26 25.79 -21.23
CA GLY A 1085 -34.62 25.29 -22.45
C GLY A 1085 -33.28 25.98 -22.71
N LEU A 1086 -32.23 25.19 -22.94
CA LEU A 1086 -30.85 25.66 -22.85
C LEU A 1086 -30.04 25.16 -24.05
N GLU A 1087 -30.04 25.91 -25.15
CA GLU A 1087 -29.39 25.52 -26.42
C GLU A 1087 -27.89 25.22 -26.27
N SER A 1088 -27.23 25.84 -25.28
CA SER A 1088 -25.81 25.63 -24.98
C SER A 1088 -25.45 24.19 -24.54
N THR A 1089 -26.42 23.35 -24.17
CA THR A 1089 -26.15 21.95 -23.75
C THR A 1089 -26.33 20.91 -24.87
N ARG A 1090 -26.63 21.34 -26.10
CA ARG A 1090 -27.41 20.52 -27.05
C ARG A 1090 -26.71 20.09 -28.35
N ILE A 1091 -25.39 20.22 -28.49
CA ILE A 1091 -24.68 19.97 -29.76
C ILE A 1091 -23.68 18.82 -29.66
N VAL A 1092 -23.80 17.85 -30.57
CA VAL A 1092 -22.88 16.70 -30.76
C VAL A 1092 -22.44 16.64 -32.23
N ARG A 1093 -21.13 16.50 -32.50
CA ARG A 1093 -20.59 16.18 -33.84
C ARG A 1093 -19.28 15.38 -33.78
N GLY A 1094 -19.41 14.06 -33.71
CA GLY A 1094 -18.33 13.09 -33.97
C GLY A 1094 -17.48 12.73 -32.75
N VAL A 1095 -16.75 11.63 -32.88
CA VAL A 1095 -15.91 10.96 -31.84
C VAL A 1095 -14.73 11.78 -31.28
N THR A 1096 -14.69 13.09 -31.58
CA THR A 1096 -13.72 14.09 -31.10
C THR A 1096 -14.38 15.47 -30.94
N SER A 1097 -15.68 15.58 -30.62
CA SER A 1097 -16.31 16.89 -30.37
C SER A 1097 -15.91 17.47 -29.01
N LEU A 1098 -15.03 18.47 -29.05
CA LEU A 1098 -14.40 19.07 -27.88
C LEU A 1098 -15.10 20.35 -27.39
N PHE A 1099 -15.48 20.35 -26.11
CA PHE A 1099 -15.31 21.51 -25.21
C PHE A 1099 -14.08 21.17 -24.34
N TYR A 1100 -12.86 21.69 -24.55
CA TYR A 1100 -12.35 22.65 -25.52
C TYR A 1100 -11.19 22.05 -26.32
N TRP A 1101 -11.04 22.45 -27.60
CA TRP A 1101 -9.76 22.30 -28.31
C TRP A 1101 -9.32 23.66 -28.84
N LYS A 1102 -8.07 24.02 -28.53
CA LYS A 1102 -7.24 24.77 -29.48
C LYS A 1102 -6.21 23.81 -30.08
N SER A 1103 -6.66 23.18 -31.17
CA SER A 1103 -5.89 22.75 -32.35
C SER A 1103 -4.52 22.08 -32.13
N ASN A 1104 -4.45 20.83 -32.61
CA ASN A 1104 -3.26 20.01 -32.92
C ASN A 1104 -2.73 19.20 -31.70
N GLY A 1105 -2.71 17.86 -31.68
CA GLY A 1105 -3.13 16.85 -32.65
C GLY A 1105 -2.44 15.51 -32.35
N ILE A 1106 -3.20 14.40 -32.26
CA ILE A 1106 -2.82 13.01 -31.91
C ILE A 1106 -3.09 12.62 -30.44
N ALA A 1107 -3.71 11.46 -30.25
CA ALA A 1107 -4.03 10.81 -28.97
C ALA A 1107 -3.63 9.31 -29.02
N PRO A 1108 -3.04 8.71 -27.96
CA PRO A 1108 -2.86 7.25 -27.85
C PRO A 1108 -3.68 6.60 -26.69
N ASN A 1109 -3.19 5.55 -26.00
CA ASN A 1109 -3.64 4.16 -26.18
C ASN A 1109 -3.13 3.11 -25.11
N GLY A 1110 -3.53 3.20 -23.82
CA GLY A 1110 -3.48 2.07 -22.85
C GLY A 1110 -2.22 1.88 -21.96
N ILE A 1111 -2.33 1.07 -20.88
CA ILE A 1111 -1.27 0.69 -19.90
C ILE A 1111 -1.52 -0.75 -19.36
N PRO A 1112 -0.50 -1.60 -19.13
CA PRO A 1112 -0.61 -2.96 -18.55
C PRO A 1112 0.01 -3.14 -17.15
N LEU A 1113 -0.12 -4.36 -16.62
CA LEU A 1113 0.54 -4.86 -15.41
C LEU A 1113 2.00 -5.30 -15.68
N LEU A 1114 2.85 -5.13 -14.67
CA LEU A 1114 4.25 -5.60 -14.65
C LEU A 1114 4.57 -6.23 -13.29
N SER A 1115 5.09 -7.46 -13.31
CA SER A 1115 5.79 -8.07 -12.18
C SER A 1115 7.25 -7.64 -12.19
N THR A 1116 7.50 -6.41 -11.76
CA THR A 1116 8.81 -5.88 -11.33
C THR A 1116 8.59 -5.05 -10.07
N PRO A 1117 9.62 -4.64 -9.31
CA PRO A 1117 9.42 -3.75 -8.18
C PRO A 1117 8.85 -2.43 -8.70
N PHE A 1118 7.54 -2.23 -8.58
CA PHE A 1118 6.92 -0.98 -9.00
C PHE A 1118 7.43 0.13 -8.10
N ILE A 1119 8.31 0.92 -8.69
CA ILE A 1119 8.94 2.08 -8.11
C ILE A 1119 7.90 3.17 -8.06
N TYR A 1120 7.29 3.34 -6.90
CA TYR A 1120 6.66 4.60 -6.58
C TYR A 1120 7.78 5.65 -6.56
N ARG A 1121 7.68 6.62 -7.48
CA ARG A 1121 8.56 7.77 -7.45
C ARG A 1121 8.24 8.55 -6.17
N ARG A 1122 9.26 8.71 -5.34
CA ARG A 1122 9.17 9.43 -4.08
C ARG A 1122 9.01 10.92 -4.34
N ARG A 1123 7.84 11.49 -3.99
CA ARG A 1123 7.61 12.86 -3.46
C ARG A 1123 6.12 13.18 -3.41
#